data_AF-W6XRH9-F1
#
_entry.id   AF-W6XRH9-F1
#
_cell.length_a   1.000
_cell.length_b   1.000
_cell.length_c   1.000
_cell.angle_alpha   90.00
_cell.angle_beta   90.00
_cell.angle_gamma   90.00
#
_symmetry.space_group_name_H-M   'P 1'
#
loop_
_entity.id
_entity.type
_entity.pdbx_description
1 polymer ?
#
loop_
_entity_poly.entity_id
_entity_poly.type
_entity_poly.pdbx_seq_one_letter_code
_entity_poly.pdbx_strand_id
1 'polypeptide(L)'
;MSVANTKRAFWVPTDPPVSLANKFSFYVWVVMIGFAQLWRDLKTWTWYRPLHFQDIANHYFYIPIGREDVRILLSAPNDRVLMKTIPKAISQDYNVKKMLSYPEREIVNAGSNNYGGFTRFEYSSASVIKLALQHLPFNPAPPELRMLAEKELADYMNAKACATAISGYGANLLAFLTFAETAKELGRQCIFLLDAESHSSMFVGAFLNKQATFYRFKHNDVADLEFKLRTLRENNSNAMVCVAVEGMYSLAGNVAPVPTILALRKIFRFCLLVDEAHSFMALGRGGRGSFEWWQARGYDCPLNEVDIMTATFSKSVGCTGGFVVSNGIYATVLQKQSSLQHEAGDETLSTIVLLRALTLIRKPEFIESRMSTLEKKSRYVADRLRESGCIVLSPPGSPIICFPVGSFYTVGTIEKASKFHAELLQRGFAIACGVPPATPIWSCRIRVCIFATTSWSDILGLVNALITVSCLLKIDGVRPIGFDIGSLPSDGLKERTTAGENHVVDSALQKYVLDLAAKYPANGSKTIAPLTLSQVCDVSEAGLQSFDKYGIGASSVRWFYGTFDVFIKLEDRLASLYPSLISFSGNCRAMLGSDANVMAISLLSATTAPLYAKDVLNVVLVPQTASSSVRRGATLDKVQSSTRVIIYDDMKNLAVQVRDLHKTRAFHLTLYQETVSRDGSLLDLSNSIKLILSAFQDISSLKGLTLILDDSRGLGKVGPRHLGFLDEMESQHGTTFFSKTLGPQLAAVTTVVVFGSWFESFHHQGGYVISSQTFTDSHTVSSKSFVFSTPPMIVQAAMSDKALELLSQRD
;
A
#
# COMPACT_ATOMS: atom_id res chain seq x y z
N MET A 1 41.14 9.46 -8.14
CA MET A 1 41.04 7.98 -8.20
C MET A 1 40.02 7.61 -9.26
N SER A 2 40.39 6.72 -10.19
CA SER A 2 39.64 6.50 -11.45
C SER A 2 38.24 5.91 -11.18
N VAL A 3 37.20 6.71 -11.44
CA VAL A 3 35.77 6.31 -11.39
C VAL A 3 35.40 5.40 -12.58
N ALA A 4 36.31 5.20 -13.53
CA ALA A 4 36.07 4.40 -14.72
C ALA A 4 36.01 2.88 -14.44
N ASN A 5 36.81 2.37 -13.48
CA ASN A 5 36.82 0.94 -13.14
C ASN A 5 35.74 0.52 -12.13
N THR A 6 35.07 1.45 -11.46
CA THR A 6 33.95 1.16 -10.53
C THR A 6 32.60 1.01 -11.23
N LYS A 7 32.48 1.32 -12.53
CA LYS A 7 31.23 1.11 -13.31
C LYS A 7 30.77 -0.35 -13.34
N ARG A 8 31.66 -1.32 -13.12
CA ARG A 8 31.30 -2.76 -13.04
C ARG A 8 30.76 -3.18 -11.67
N ALA A 9 30.96 -2.39 -10.62
CA ALA A 9 30.56 -2.75 -9.25
C ALA A 9 29.12 -2.36 -8.90
N PHE A 10 28.62 -1.27 -9.47
CA PHE A 10 27.28 -0.76 -9.21
C PHE A 10 26.36 -1.05 -10.39
N TRP A 11 25.43 -1.99 -10.20
CA TRP A 11 24.41 -2.31 -11.20
C TRP A 11 23.45 -1.13 -11.34
N VAL A 12 23.67 -0.31 -12.37
CA VAL A 12 22.70 0.70 -12.83
C VAL A 12 21.88 0.03 -13.93
N PRO A 13 20.60 -0.31 -13.69
CA PRO A 13 19.78 -0.88 -14.74
C PRO A 13 19.66 0.13 -15.88
N THR A 14 20.02 -0.29 -17.08
CA THR A 14 19.78 0.49 -18.29
C THR A 14 18.68 -0.22 -19.06
N ASP A 15 17.50 0.40 -19.11
CA ASP A 15 16.44 -0.05 -20.00
C ASP A 15 17.01 -0.19 -21.43
N PRO A 16 16.63 -1.23 -22.19
CA PRO A 16 17.05 -1.34 -23.58
C PRO A 16 16.57 -0.09 -24.34
N PRO A 17 17.41 0.53 -25.19
CA PRO A 17 17.02 1.73 -25.89
C PRO A 17 15.87 1.42 -26.86
N VAL A 18 14.80 2.21 -26.85
CA VAL A 18 13.69 2.02 -27.80
C VAL A 18 14.00 2.74 -29.11
N SER A 19 13.86 2.04 -30.24
CA SER A 19 14.07 2.61 -31.57
C SER A 19 13.19 3.84 -31.85
N LEU A 20 13.68 4.77 -32.66
CA LEU A 20 12.94 5.98 -33.08
C LEU A 20 11.63 5.63 -33.80
N ALA A 21 11.64 4.58 -34.63
CA ALA A 21 10.44 4.09 -35.33
C ALA A 21 9.35 3.65 -34.35
N ASN A 22 9.72 2.91 -33.30
CA ASN A 22 8.77 2.48 -32.27
C ASN A 22 8.22 3.66 -31.44
N LYS A 23 9.06 4.65 -31.13
CA LYS A 23 8.60 5.91 -30.52
C LYS A 23 7.60 6.63 -31.43
N PHE A 24 7.88 6.71 -32.73
CA PHE A 24 6.99 7.33 -33.71
C PHE A 24 5.64 6.60 -33.81
N SER A 25 5.63 5.27 -33.94
CA SER A 25 4.40 4.46 -33.93
C SER A 25 3.56 4.68 -32.68
N PHE A 26 4.20 4.81 -31.51
CA PHE A 26 3.51 5.16 -30.28
C PHE A 26 2.89 6.57 -30.34
N TYR A 27 3.61 7.57 -30.83
CA TYR A 27 3.06 8.92 -31.02
C TYR A 27 1.85 8.92 -31.96
N VAL A 28 1.92 8.17 -33.08
CA VAL A 28 0.79 8.00 -34.00
C VAL A 28 -0.41 7.40 -33.28
N TRP A 29 -0.20 6.35 -32.48
CA TRP A 29 -1.26 5.72 -31.68
C TRP A 29 -1.88 6.69 -30.66
N VAL A 30 -1.08 7.50 -29.95
CA VAL A 30 -1.57 8.56 -29.05
C VAL A 30 -2.42 9.60 -29.80
N VAL A 31 -1.96 10.02 -30.98
CA VAL A 31 -2.71 10.96 -31.83
C VAL A 31 -4.05 10.36 -32.26
N MET A 32 -4.10 9.07 -32.62
CA MET A 32 -5.35 8.39 -32.97
C MET A 32 -6.35 8.33 -31.81
N ILE A 33 -5.90 8.17 -30.57
CA ILE A 33 -6.79 8.30 -29.40
C ILE A 33 -7.30 9.72 -29.26
N GLY A 34 -6.44 10.71 -29.50
CA GLY A 34 -6.83 12.12 -29.60
C GLY A 34 -8.00 12.34 -30.55
N PHE A 35 -7.93 11.74 -31.74
CA PHE A 35 -9.01 11.79 -32.73
C PHE A 35 -10.26 11.02 -32.30
N ALA A 36 -10.12 9.85 -31.69
CA ALA A 36 -11.26 9.08 -31.19
C ALA A 36 -12.02 9.81 -30.07
N GLN A 37 -11.28 10.46 -29.16
CA GLN A 37 -11.85 11.30 -28.10
C GLN A 37 -12.56 12.52 -28.70
N LEU A 38 -11.91 13.23 -29.61
CA LEU A 38 -12.50 14.36 -30.34
C LEU A 38 -13.81 13.94 -31.03
N TRP A 39 -13.81 12.80 -31.71
CA TRP A 39 -15.00 12.26 -32.37
C TRP A 39 -16.13 11.94 -31.39
N ARG A 40 -15.81 11.35 -30.22
CA ARG A 40 -16.79 11.08 -29.16
C ARG A 40 -17.38 12.36 -28.59
N ASP A 41 -16.55 13.36 -28.35
CA ASP A 41 -16.97 14.63 -27.77
C ASP A 41 -17.85 15.41 -28.76
N LEU A 42 -17.49 15.40 -30.04
CA LEU A 42 -18.34 15.89 -31.14
C LEU A 42 -19.69 15.16 -31.21
N LYS A 43 -19.70 13.83 -31.07
CA LYS A 43 -20.94 13.03 -31.11
C LYS A 43 -21.85 13.28 -29.90
N THR A 44 -21.27 13.62 -28.75
CA THR A 44 -22.00 13.87 -27.49
C THR A 44 -22.34 15.35 -27.26
N TRP A 45 -22.07 16.23 -28.23
CA TRP A 45 -22.29 17.68 -28.13
C TRP A 45 -21.59 18.31 -26.90
N THR A 46 -20.49 17.70 -26.46
CA THR A 46 -19.63 18.24 -25.40
C THR A 46 -18.50 19.05 -26.06
N TRP A 47 -18.19 20.23 -25.53
CA TRP A 47 -17.09 21.05 -26.04
C TRP A 47 -15.76 20.29 -25.92
N TYR A 48 -14.92 20.40 -26.96
CA TYR A 48 -13.66 19.67 -27.05
C TYR A 48 -12.76 19.93 -25.83
N ARG A 49 -12.44 18.84 -25.10
CA ARG A 49 -11.48 18.84 -24.01
C ARG A 49 -10.11 18.38 -24.54
N PRO A 50 -9.01 19.13 -24.30
CA PRO A 50 -7.67 18.71 -24.73
C PRO A 50 -7.29 17.33 -24.18
N LEU A 51 -6.61 16.52 -25.00
CA LEU A 51 -6.13 15.20 -24.57
C LEU A 51 -4.99 15.36 -23.56
N HIS A 52 -5.23 15.02 -22.29
CA HIS A 52 -4.19 15.05 -21.27
C HIS A 52 -3.51 13.68 -21.14
N PHE A 53 -2.30 13.66 -20.56
CA PHE A 53 -1.61 12.40 -20.23
C PHE A 53 -2.49 11.43 -19.45
N GLN A 54 -3.40 11.95 -18.61
CA GLN A 54 -4.35 11.14 -17.84
C GLN A 54 -5.42 10.46 -18.71
N ASP A 55 -5.80 11.03 -19.86
CA ASP A 55 -6.78 10.44 -20.77
C ASP A 55 -6.12 9.35 -21.63
N ILE A 56 -4.86 9.57 -22.04
CA ILE A 56 -3.99 8.55 -22.65
C ILE A 56 -3.76 7.42 -21.65
N ALA A 57 -3.46 7.75 -20.40
CA ALA A 57 -3.37 6.82 -19.29
C ALA A 57 -4.67 6.05 -19.08
N ASN A 58 -5.83 6.71 -19.09
CA ASN A 58 -7.11 6.01 -18.96
C ASN A 58 -7.40 5.10 -20.16
N HIS A 59 -6.96 5.42 -21.39
CA HIS A 59 -7.11 4.53 -22.54
C HIS A 59 -6.07 3.39 -22.55
N TYR A 60 -4.83 3.64 -22.11
CA TYR A 60 -3.73 2.67 -22.12
C TYR A 60 -3.75 1.76 -20.88
N PHE A 61 -4.11 2.30 -19.72
CA PHE A 61 -4.08 1.62 -18.42
C PHE A 61 -5.41 0.93 -18.08
N TYR A 62 -6.47 1.09 -18.89
CA TYR A 62 -7.76 0.40 -18.68
C TYR A 62 -7.80 -1.06 -19.12
N ILE A 63 -6.67 -1.63 -19.56
CA ILE A 63 -6.47 -3.08 -19.60
C ILE A 63 -5.54 -3.46 -18.44
N PRO A 64 -6.01 -3.49 -17.18
CA PRO A 64 -5.25 -4.15 -16.13
C PRO A 64 -5.05 -5.62 -16.53
N ILE A 65 -3.80 -6.08 -16.50
CA ILE A 65 -3.34 -7.48 -16.40
C ILE A 65 -4.15 -8.35 -15.40
N GLY A 66 -4.97 -7.77 -14.50
CA GLY A 66 -5.90 -8.49 -13.60
C GLY A 66 -7.40 -8.36 -13.91
N ARG A 67 -7.78 -7.74 -15.04
CA ARG A 67 -9.18 -7.65 -15.51
C ARG A 67 -9.53 -8.69 -16.55
N GLU A 68 -8.54 -9.34 -17.19
CA GLU A 68 -8.86 -10.48 -18.07
C GLU A 68 -9.33 -11.67 -17.24
N ASP A 69 -8.63 -11.96 -16.13
CA ASP A 69 -9.09 -12.93 -15.14
C ASP A 69 -8.77 -12.44 -13.70
N VAL A 70 -9.79 -12.31 -12.85
CA VAL A 70 -9.61 -11.94 -11.43
C VAL A 70 -9.11 -13.16 -10.65
N ARG A 71 -8.04 -12.97 -9.87
CA ARG A 71 -7.48 -14.02 -9.01
C ARG A 71 -8.07 -13.92 -7.62
N ILE A 72 -8.84 -14.94 -7.23
CA ILE A 72 -9.31 -15.10 -5.86
C ILE A 72 -8.37 -16.06 -5.12
N LEU A 73 -7.71 -15.60 -4.08
CA LEU A 73 -6.88 -16.42 -3.22
C LEU A 73 -7.71 -17.08 -2.12
N LEU A 74 -7.38 -18.34 -1.81
CA LEU A 74 -8.07 -19.16 -0.81
C LEU A 74 -7.14 -19.69 0.27
N SER A 75 -5.84 -19.44 0.18
CA SER A 75 -4.83 -19.90 1.14
C SER A 75 -3.74 -18.85 1.38
N ALA A 76 -2.92 -19.07 2.41
CA ALA A 76 -1.79 -18.21 2.74
C ALA A 76 -0.86 -18.01 1.53
N PRO A 77 -0.31 -16.79 1.31
CA PRO A 77 0.54 -16.46 0.18
C PRO A 77 1.99 -16.97 0.35
N ASN A 78 2.10 -18.26 0.69
CA ASN A 78 3.36 -19.00 0.77
C ASN A 78 3.88 -19.31 -0.65
N ASP A 79 4.87 -20.19 -0.76
CA ASP A 79 5.45 -20.66 -2.02
C ASP A 79 4.47 -21.39 -2.94
N ARG A 80 3.39 -21.97 -2.38
CA ARG A 80 2.24 -22.47 -3.13
C ARG A 80 0.97 -21.83 -2.62
N VAL A 81 0.06 -21.52 -3.54
CA VAL A 81 -1.21 -20.84 -3.24
C VAL A 81 -2.36 -21.54 -3.93
N LEU A 82 -3.47 -21.65 -3.22
CA LEU A 82 -4.74 -22.10 -3.75
C LEU A 82 -5.49 -20.88 -4.29
N MET A 83 -5.88 -20.93 -5.57
CA MET A 83 -6.55 -19.82 -6.22
C MET A 83 -7.74 -20.26 -7.10
N LYS A 84 -8.69 -19.35 -7.31
CA LYS A 84 -9.68 -19.40 -8.39
C LYS A 84 -9.35 -18.32 -9.41
N THR A 85 -9.42 -18.68 -10.68
CA THR A 85 -9.24 -17.74 -11.81
C THR A 85 -10.62 -17.44 -12.38
N ILE A 86 -11.06 -16.19 -12.28
CA ILE A 86 -12.42 -15.77 -12.63
C ILE A 86 -12.40 -14.99 -13.95
N PRO A 87 -13.07 -15.50 -15.01
CA PRO A 87 -13.19 -14.80 -16.28
C PRO A 87 -13.73 -13.39 -16.15
N LYS A 88 -13.18 -12.48 -16.96
CA LYS A 88 -13.61 -11.08 -17.06
C LYS A 88 -15.13 -10.93 -17.10
N ALA A 89 -15.78 -11.69 -17.98
CA ALA A 89 -17.23 -11.63 -18.20
C ALA A 89 -18.03 -11.86 -16.91
N ILE A 90 -17.54 -12.72 -16.02
CA ILE A 90 -18.19 -13.00 -14.72
C ILE A 90 -17.81 -11.96 -13.68
N SER A 91 -16.55 -11.50 -13.68
CA SER A 91 -16.09 -10.49 -12.73
C SER A 91 -16.75 -9.12 -12.92
N GLN A 92 -17.17 -8.78 -14.15
CA GLN A 92 -17.83 -7.51 -14.47
C GLN A 92 -19.24 -7.42 -13.86
N ASP A 93 -19.94 -8.55 -13.79
CA ASP A 93 -21.25 -8.64 -13.15
C ASP A 93 -21.17 -8.56 -11.61
N TYR A 94 -19.94 -8.62 -11.05
CA TYR A 94 -19.64 -8.66 -9.61
C TYR A 94 -20.52 -9.65 -8.83
N ASN A 95 -20.96 -10.74 -9.48
CA ASN A 95 -21.83 -11.72 -8.85
C ASN A 95 -20.99 -12.64 -7.97
N VAL A 96 -20.88 -12.28 -6.69
CA VAL A 96 -20.04 -12.98 -5.70
C VAL A 96 -20.31 -14.49 -5.69
N LYS A 97 -21.58 -14.93 -5.76
CA LYS A 97 -21.94 -16.35 -5.78
C LYS A 97 -21.34 -17.07 -6.99
N LYS A 98 -21.46 -16.50 -8.20
CA LYS A 98 -20.86 -17.05 -9.43
C LYS A 98 -19.34 -17.00 -9.39
N MET A 99 -18.74 -15.95 -8.81
CA MET A 99 -17.28 -15.86 -8.69
C MET A 99 -16.73 -16.98 -7.78
N LEU A 100 -17.39 -17.24 -6.66
CA LEU A 100 -16.93 -18.25 -5.69
C LEU A 100 -17.16 -19.70 -6.16
N SER A 101 -18.02 -19.94 -7.16
CA SER A 101 -18.27 -21.28 -7.71
C SER A 101 -17.23 -21.80 -8.69
N TYR A 102 -16.26 -20.97 -9.12
CA TYR A 102 -15.20 -21.39 -10.03
C TYR A 102 -14.25 -22.42 -9.42
N PRO A 103 -13.65 -23.32 -10.23
CA PRO A 103 -12.77 -24.36 -9.73
C PRO A 103 -11.50 -23.79 -9.11
N GLU A 104 -11.03 -24.48 -8.09
CA GLU A 104 -9.82 -24.15 -7.34
C GLU A 104 -8.63 -24.88 -7.92
N ARG A 105 -7.48 -24.21 -7.94
CA ARG A 105 -6.22 -24.79 -8.42
C ARG A 105 -5.08 -24.34 -7.52
N GLU A 106 -4.22 -25.28 -7.16
CA GLU A 106 -2.94 -24.96 -6.53
C GLU A 106 -1.91 -24.59 -7.60
N ILE A 107 -1.17 -23.51 -7.33
CA ILE A 107 -0.11 -23.01 -8.21
C ILE A 107 1.11 -22.57 -7.40
N VAL A 108 2.26 -22.53 -8.09
CA VAL A 108 3.50 -21.99 -7.53
C VAL A 108 3.41 -20.47 -7.50
N ASN A 109 3.69 -19.88 -6.35
CA ASN A 109 3.68 -18.45 -6.14
C ASN A 109 5.08 -17.88 -6.35
N ALA A 110 5.21 -17.03 -7.36
CA ALA A 110 6.37 -16.21 -7.64
C ALA A 110 5.99 -14.74 -7.90
N GLY A 111 4.81 -14.32 -7.40
CA GLY A 111 4.27 -12.97 -7.55
C GLY A 111 4.16 -12.20 -6.23
N SER A 112 4.19 -12.90 -5.09
CA SER A 112 4.14 -12.30 -3.75
C SER A 112 5.54 -11.88 -3.24
N ASN A 113 5.63 -11.28 -2.04
CA ASN A 113 6.88 -10.73 -1.49
C ASN A 113 7.35 -11.46 -0.21
N ASN A 114 7.29 -12.79 -0.17
CA ASN A 114 7.62 -13.59 1.01
C ASN A 114 9.15 -13.71 1.27
N TYR A 115 9.96 -13.63 0.21
CA TYR A 115 11.44 -13.67 0.25
C TYR A 115 12.02 -14.73 1.19
N GLY A 116 12.48 -14.35 2.39
CA GLY A 116 13.03 -15.26 3.39
C GLY A 116 12.07 -16.34 3.91
N GLY A 117 10.77 -16.23 3.59
CA GLY A 117 9.79 -17.26 3.91
C GLY A 117 9.25 -17.18 5.33
N PHE A 118 9.32 -16.01 5.98
CA PHE A 118 8.93 -15.87 7.39
C PHE A 118 7.42 -15.94 7.63
N THR A 119 6.62 -15.89 6.55
CA THR A 119 5.17 -16.13 6.65
C THR A 119 4.82 -17.57 6.99
N ARG A 120 5.70 -18.54 6.70
CA ARG A 120 5.48 -19.94 7.07
C ARG A 120 5.54 -20.10 8.59
N PHE A 121 4.68 -20.95 9.14
CA PHE A 121 4.69 -21.28 10.57
C PHE A 121 5.67 -22.40 10.86
N GLU A 122 6.81 -22.05 11.46
CA GLU A 122 7.84 -22.99 11.89
C GLU A 122 7.97 -22.95 13.43
N TYR A 123 8.41 -24.06 14.05
CA TYR A 123 8.70 -24.14 15.49
C TYR A 123 7.56 -23.71 16.42
N SER A 124 6.35 -24.24 16.22
CA SER A 124 5.17 -23.90 17.04
C SER A 124 4.75 -22.43 17.01
N SER A 125 5.26 -21.65 16.04
CA SER A 125 4.90 -20.22 15.87
C SER A 125 3.42 -19.97 15.56
N ALA A 126 2.67 -20.99 15.14
CA ALA A 126 1.22 -20.87 15.03
C ALA A 126 0.55 -20.73 16.41
N SER A 127 1.05 -21.43 17.43
CA SER A 127 0.45 -21.47 18.76
C SER A 127 0.48 -20.10 19.45
N VAL A 128 1.58 -19.35 19.34
CA VAL A 128 1.67 -18.01 19.94
C VAL A 128 0.68 -17.03 19.32
N ILE A 129 0.43 -17.14 18.02
CA ILE A 129 -0.53 -16.30 17.31
C ILE A 129 -1.97 -16.65 17.72
N LYS A 130 -2.29 -17.95 17.82
CA LYS A 130 -3.58 -18.42 18.31
C LYS A 130 -3.85 -17.96 19.74
N LEU A 131 -2.86 -18.09 20.63
CA LEU A 131 -2.96 -17.60 22.02
C LEU A 131 -3.22 -16.09 22.07
N ALA A 132 -2.52 -15.31 21.25
CA ALA A 132 -2.73 -13.86 21.18
C ALA A 132 -4.15 -13.51 20.71
N LEU A 133 -4.65 -14.18 19.66
CA LEU A 133 -6.02 -14.01 19.17
C LEU A 133 -7.09 -14.36 20.20
N GLN A 134 -6.83 -15.36 21.04
CA GLN A 134 -7.78 -15.83 22.06
C GLN A 134 -7.78 -14.98 23.32
N HIS A 135 -6.62 -14.45 23.73
CA HIS A 135 -6.44 -13.97 25.09
C HIS A 135 -6.04 -12.49 25.22
N LEU A 136 -5.50 -11.87 24.17
CA LEU A 136 -5.14 -10.45 24.17
C LEU A 136 -6.22 -9.58 23.50
N PRO A 137 -6.32 -8.29 23.83
CA PRO A 137 -7.20 -7.37 23.12
C PRO A 137 -6.80 -7.28 21.64
N PHE A 138 -7.76 -7.12 20.74
CA PHE A 138 -7.48 -7.03 19.31
C PHE A 138 -6.70 -5.76 18.93
N ASN A 139 -7.08 -4.63 19.51
CA ASN A 139 -6.45 -3.31 19.37
C ASN A 139 -6.93 -2.42 20.56
N PRO A 140 -6.12 -1.46 21.06
CA PRO A 140 -4.68 -1.35 20.89
C PRO A 140 -3.91 -2.50 21.53
N ALA A 141 -2.70 -2.76 21.01
CA ALA A 141 -1.73 -3.64 21.61
C ALA A 141 -1.42 -3.21 23.05
N PRO A 142 -1.26 -4.16 23.99
CA PRO A 142 -0.74 -3.85 25.31
C PRO A 142 0.54 -3.01 25.21
N PRO A 143 0.69 -1.91 25.98
CA PRO A 143 1.84 -1.02 25.87
C PRO A 143 3.19 -1.74 26.03
N GLU A 144 3.28 -2.72 26.93
CA GLU A 144 4.48 -3.53 27.16
C GLU A 144 4.84 -4.39 25.95
N LEU A 145 3.83 -4.91 25.25
CA LEU A 145 4.04 -5.70 24.03
C LEU A 145 4.66 -4.83 22.93
N ARG A 146 4.13 -3.62 22.76
CA ARG A 146 4.67 -2.63 21.80
C ARG A 146 6.09 -2.24 22.16
N MET A 147 6.35 -1.87 23.42
CA MET A 147 7.69 -1.48 23.87
C MET A 147 8.71 -2.60 23.69
N LEU A 148 8.32 -3.86 23.91
CA LEU A 148 9.17 -5.01 23.63
C LEU A 148 9.49 -5.10 22.13
N ALA A 149 8.49 -5.00 21.26
CA ALA A 149 8.69 -5.06 19.81
C ALA A 149 9.58 -3.93 19.29
N GLU A 150 9.38 -2.68 19.75
CA GLU A 150 10.22 -1.54 19.41
C GLU A 150 11.67 -1.74 19.86
N LYS A 151 11.88 -2.22 21.09
CA LYS A 151 13.22 -2.52 21.62
C LYS A 151 13.91 -3.61 20.79
N GLU A 152 13.21 -4.70 20.53
CA GLU A 152 13.74 -5.86 19.80
C GLU A 152 14.10 -5.50 18.36
N LEU A 153 13.30 -4.63 17.71
CA LEU A 153 13.61 -4.04 16.41
C LEU A 153 14.82 -3.10 16.46
N ALA A 154 14.91 -2.22 17.45
CA ALA A 154 16.03 -1.30 17.63
C ALA A 154 17.35 -2.08 17.78
N ASP A 155 17.34 -3.14 18.60
CA ASP A 155 18.48 -4.03 18.81
C ASP A 155 18.83 -4.79 17.52
N TYR A 156 17.83 -5.30 16.80
CA TYR A 156 18.04 -6.02 15.55
C TYR A 156 18.63 -5.14 14.44
N MET A 157 18.19 -3.88 14.35
CA MET A 157 18.65 -2.91 13.35
C MET A 157 19.85 -2.07 13.81
N ASN A 158 20.36 -2.31 15.03
CA ASN A 158 21.44 -1.56 15.66
C ASN A 158 21.20 -0.04 15.66
N ALA A 159 20.03 0.37 16.16
CA ALA A 159 19.58 1.76 16.19
C ALA A 159 19.24 2.24 17.60
N LYS A 160 19.31 3.56 17.83
CA LYS A 160 19.07 4.16 19.16
C LYS A 160 17.60 4.28 19.54
N ALA A 161 16.73 4.50 18.56
CA ALA A 161 15.29 4.61 18.77
C ALA A 161 14.53 3.85 17.68
N CYS A 162 13.39 3.29 18.05
CA CYS A 162 12.44 2.64 17.16
C CYS A 162 11.03 3.13 17.49
N ALA A 163 10.21 3.29 16.46
CA ALA A 163 8.78 3.52 16.56
C ALA A 163 8.07 2.65 15.52
N THR A 164 7.08 1.90 15.96
CA THR A 164 6.17 1.16 15.10
C THR A 164 5.08 2.07 14.53
N ALA A 165 4.52 1.66 13.40
CA ALA A 165 3.44 2.35 12.71
C ALA A 165 2.41 1.34 12.19
N ILE A 166 1.16 1.79 12.07
CA ILE A 166 0.03 1.02 11.54
C ILE A 166 0.29 0.45 10.14
N SER A 167 1.09 1.10 9.32
CA SER A 167 1.41 0.63 7.97
C SER A 167 2.80 1.08 7.55
N GLY A 168 3.42 0.39 6.58
CA GLY A 168 4.66 0.87 5.95
C GLY A 168 4.52 2.25 5.29
N TYR A 169 3.30 2.64 4.91
CA TYR A 169 3.00 3.99 4.47
C TYR A 169 3.09 4.97 5.63
N GLY A 170 2.43 4.67 6.76
CA GLY A 170 2.52 5.44 7.99
C GLY A 170 3.96 5.58 8.52
N ALA A 171 4.77 4.52 8.42
CA ALA A 171 6.19 4.55 8.76
C ALA A 171 6.95 5.58 7.92
N ASN A 172 6.73 5.59 6.61
CA ASN A 172 7.32 6.62 5.73
C ASN A 172 6.84 8.03 6.10
N LEU A 173 5.54 8.24 6.38
CA LEU A 173 5.04 9.55 6.84
C LEU A 173 5.75 10.03 8.11
N LEU A 174 5.93 9.14 9.09
CA LEU A 174 6.61 9.44 10.34
C LEU A 174 8.11 9.73 10.14
N ALA A 175 8.78 9.00 9.25
CA ALA A 175 10.21 9.20 8.96
C ALA A 175 10.50 10.57 8.32
N PHE A 176 9.72 10.95 7.30
CA PHE A 176 9.86 12.26 6.66
C PHE A 176 9.49 13.40 7.62
N LEU A 177 8.45 13.22 8.44
CA LEU A 177 8.11 14.19 9.48
C LEU A 177 9.23 14.33 10.52
N THR A 178 9.82 13.22 10.96
CA THR A 178 10.93 13.23 11.93
C THR A 178 12.07 14.11 11.45
N PHE A 179 12.49 13.96 10.19
CA PHE A 179 13.50 14.83 9.60
C PHE A 179 13.06 16.29 9.53
N ALA A 180 11.84 16.56 9.07
CA ALA A 180 11.32 17.92 8.91
C ALA A 180 11.20 18.67 10.25
N GLU A 181 10.68 18.02 11.29
CA GLU A 181 10.61 18.60 12.63
C GLU A 181 12.00 18.78 13.25
N THR A 182 12.95 17.89 12.98
CA THR A 182 14.35 18.09 13.38
C THR A 182 14.94 19.35 12.72
N ALA A 183 14.72 19.53 11.41
CA ALA A 183 15.20 20.73 10.71
C ALA A 183 14.59 22.01 11.29
N LYS A 184 13.29 21.96 11.61
CA LYS A 184 12.53 23.06 12.21
C LYS A 184 12.99 23.40 13.63
N GLU A 185 13.23 22.40 14.49
CA GLU A 185 13.79 22.61 15.83
C GLU A 185 15.19 23.25 15.78
N LEU A 186 15.95 22.98 14.71
CA LEU A 186 17.25 23.59 14.46
C LEU A 186 17.19 24.93 13.72
N GLY A 187 16.00 25.43 13.35
CA GLY A 187 15.86 26.68 12.57
C GLY A 187 16.45 26.61 11.15
N ARG A 188 16.51 25.43 10.56
CA ARG A 188 17.12 25.17 9.25
C ARG A 188 16.07 24.90 8.18
N GLN A 189 16.37 25.33 6.95
CA GLN A 189 15.55 24.99 5.80
C GLN A 189 15.62 23.48 5.55
N CYS A 190 14.45 22.85 5.36
CA CYS A 190 14.34 21.42 5.08
C CYS A 190 14.40 21.16 3.57
N ILE A 191 15.30 20.28 3.12
CA ILE A 191 15.38 19.85 1.71
C ILE A 191 15.37 18.33 1.64
N PHE A 192 14.47 17.79 0.82
CA PHE A 192 14.38 16.38 0.46
C PHE A 192 14.94 16.15 -0.94
N LEU A 193 15.85 15.20 -1.08
CA LEU A 193 16.44 14.75 -2.33
C LEU A 193 16.21 13.24 -2.49
N LEU A 194 15.21 12.86 -3.28
CA LEU A 194 14.77 11.46 -3.42
C LEU A 194 15.24 10.84 -4.72
N ASP A 195 15.47 9.53 -4.70
CA ASP A 195 15.64 8.75 -5.93
C ASP A 195 14.36 8.79 -6.78
N ALA A 196 14.50 8.85 -8.10
CA ALA A 196 13.37 8.95 -9.03
C ALA A 196 12.43 7.72 -9.04
N GLU A 197 12.93 6.54 -8.68
CA GLU A 197 12.13 5.30 -8.62
C GLU A 197 11.75 4.89 -7.18
N SER A 198 11.94 5.76 -6.18
CA SER A 198 11.44 5.52 -4.82
C SER A 198 9.93 5.27 -4.78
N HIS A 199 9.49 4.53 -3.78
CA HIS A 199 8.11 4.14 -3.61
C HIS A 199 7.20 5.36 -3.41
N SER A 200 5.95 5.27 -3.86
CA SER A 200 4.98 6.38 -3.81
C SER A 200 4.79 6.94 -2.40
N SER A 201 4.84 6.08 -1.37
CA SER A 201 4.75 6.48 0.04
C SER A 201 5.86 7.45 0.47
N MET A 202 7.08 7.29 -0.05
CA MET A 202 8.19 8.20 0.26
C MET A 202 7.95 9.58 -0.36
N PHE A 203 7.47 9.61 -1.61
CA PHE A 203 7.12 10.88 -2.26
C PHE A 203 6.01 11.62 -1.51
N VAL A 204 4.98 10.92 -1.05
CA VAL A 204 3.90 11.55 -0.28
C VAL A 204 4.38 11.99 1.09
N GLY A 205 5.23 11.20 1.77
CA GLY A 205 5.90 11.62 3.00
C GLY A 205 6.67 12.92 2.84
N ALA A 206 7.48 13.05 1.78
CA ALA A 206 8.18 14.30 1.47
C ALA A 206 7.23 15.45 1.16
N PHE A 207 6.17 15.20 0.37
CA PHE A 207 5.25 16.22 -0.11
C PHE A 207 4.33 16.80 0.97
N LEU A 208 3.93 16.00 1.95
CA LEU A 208 3.12 16.45 3.10
C LEU A 208 3.82 17.52 3.96
N ASN A 209 5.15 17.59 3.89
CA ASN A 209 5.97 18.56 4.59
C ASN A 209 6.09 19.87 3.79
N LYS A 210 5.05 20.70 3.81
CA LYS A 210 4.91 21.91 2.95
C LYS A 210 6.04 22.94 3.04
N GLN A 211 6.75 22.99 4.17
CA GLN A 211 7.87 23.89 4.38
C GLN A 211 9.18 23.36 3.77
N ALA A 212 9.20 22.10 3.34
CA ALA A 212 10.36 21.47 2.73
C ALA A 212 10.41 21.72 1.23
N THR A 213 11.63 21.85 0.71
CA THR A 213 11.88 21.86 -0.74
C THR A 213 12.17 20.44 -1.21
N PHE A 214 11.59 20.04 -2.34
CA PHE A 214 11.67 18.67 -2.84
C PHE A 214 12.37 18.62 -4.20
N TYR A 215 13.35 17.73 -4.32
CA TYR A 215 14.08 17.43 -5.54
C TYR A 215 14.13 15.92 -5.78
N ARG A 216 14.25 15.52 -7.05
CA ARG A 216 14.51 14.13 -7.46
C ARG A 216 15.89 14.04 -8.10
N PHE A 217 16.63 12.96 -7.86
CA PHE A 217 17.80 12.59 -8.64
C PHE A 217 17.53 11.32 -9.46
N LYS A 218 18.25 11.17 -10.58
CA LYS A 218 18.09 10.02 -11.48
C LYS A 218 18.36 8.72 -10.73
N HIS A 219 17.58 7.70 -11.07
CA HIS A 219 17.58 6.43 -10.37
C HIS A 219 18.96 5.79 -10.30
N ASN A 220 19.44 5.50 -9.09
CA ASN A 220 20.77 4.95 -8.80
C ASN A 220 21.95 5.74 -9.42
N ASP A 221 21.74 6.98 -9.88
CA ASP A 221 22.77 7.81 -10.51
C ASP A 221 23.47 8.69 -9.47
N VAL A 222 24.59 8.19 -8.99
CA VAL A 222 25.43 8.87 -8.00
C VAL A 222 26.02 10.17 -8.54
N ALA A 223 26.24 10.30 -9.84
CA ALA A 223 26.80 11.52 -10.42
C ALA A 223 25.78 12.65 -10.42
N ASP A 224 24.53 12.35 -10.78
CA ASP A 224 23.41 13.31 -10.66
C ASP A 224 23.14 13.67 -9.18
N LEU A 225 23.25 12.70 -8.27
CA LEU A 225 23.19 12.94 -6.82
C LEU A 225 24.29 13.90 -6.35
N GLU A 226 25.55 13.67 -6.70
CA GLU A 226 26.67 14.55 -6.35
C GLU A 226 26.47 15.96 -6.90
N PHE A 227 26.07 16.08 -8.17
CA PHE A 227 25.82 17.36 -8.83
C PHE A 227 24.75 18.17 -8.09
N LYS A 228 23.64 17.52 -7.70
CA LYS A 228 22.56 18.16 -6.94
C LYS A 228 23.01 18.54 -5.54
N LEU A 229 23.73 17.67 -4.83
CA LEU A 229 24.26 17.98 -3.50
C LEU A 229 25.19 19.20 -3.52
N ARG A 230 26.07 19.30 -4.53
CA ARG A 230 26.95 20.44 -4.72
C ARG A 230 26.17 21.74 -4.95
N THR A 231 25.22 21.70 -5.88
CA THR A 231 24.35 22.83 -6.22
C THR A 231 23.54 23.30 -5.00
N LEU A 232 22.98 22.37 -4.22
CA LEU A 232 22.21 22.69 -3.02
C LEU A 232 23.07 23.33 -1.93
N ARG A 233 24.31 22.83 -1.75
CA ARG A 233 25.26 23.39 -0.77
C ARG A 233 25.69 24.81 -1.13
N GLU A 234 25.89 25.08 -2.42
CA GLU A 234 26.25 26.42 -2.92
C GLU A 234 25.10 27.43 -2.75
N ASN A 235 23.86 27.00 -3.04
CA ASN A 235 22.70 27.89 -3.02
C ASN A 235 22.04 28.04 -1.64
N ASN A 236 22.20 27.06 -0.74
CA ASN A 236 21.47 27.02 0.53
C ASN A 236 22.38 26.56 1.68
N SER A 237 23.28 27.44 2.13
CA SER A 237 24.24 27.13 3.21
C SER A 237 23.59 26.74 4.55
N ASN A 238 22.39 27.25 4.84
CA ASN A 238 21.64 26.92 6.06
C ASN A 238 20.76 25.65 5.92
N ALA A 239 20.63 25.06 4.72
CA ALA A 239 19.72 23.94 4.51
C ALA A 239 20.23 22.64 5.15
N MET A 240 19.31 21.87 5.70
CA MET A 240 19.51 20.48 6.07
C MET A 240 18.95 19.61 4.95
N VAL A 241 19.81 18.77 4.36
CA VAL A 241 19.46 17.91 3.22
C VAL A 241 19.25 16.48 3.70
N CYS A 242 18.13 15.88 3.32
CA CYS A 242 17.85 14.46 3.45
C CYS A 242 17.91 13.79 2.08
N VAL A 243 18.84 12.86 1.92
CA VAL A 243 18.92 11.97 0.75
C VAL A 243 18.14 10.71 1.09
N ALA A 244 17.07 10.45 0.34
CA ALA A 244 16.19 9.31 0.56
C ALA A 244 16.27 8.30 -0.60
N VAL A 245 16.47 7.02 -0.26
CA VAL A 245 16.62 5.90 -1.21
C VAL A 245 15.87 4.66 -0.72
N GLU A 246 15.56 3.72 -1.61
CA GLU A 246 15.15 2.36 -1.20
C GLU A 246 16.38 1.46 -1.07
N GLY A 247 16.39 0.58 -0.06
CA GLY A 247 17.43 -0.43 0.10
C GLY A 247 17.46 -1.39 -1.10
N MET A 248 16.29 -1.93 -1.46
CA MET A 248 16.05 -2.68 -2.69
C MET A 248 14.78 -2.19 -3.36
N TYR A 249 14.88 -1.75 -4.62
CA TYR A 249 13.76 -1.16 -5.33
C TYR A 249 12.79 -2.22 -5.84
N SER A 250 11.51 -2.00 -5.59
CA SER A 250 10.45 -2.97 -5.86
C SER A 250 10.32 -3.41 -7.33
N LEU A 251 10.64 -2.53 -8.29
CA LEU A 251 10.35 -2.77 -9.72
C LEU A 251 11.44 -3.57 -10.43
N ALA A 252 12.69 -3.14 -10.33
CA ALA A 252 13.82 -3.80 -10.98
C ALA A 252 14.59 -4.75 -10.04
N GLY A 253 14.31 -4.74 -8.74
CA GLY A 253 15.02 -5.56 -7.77
C GLY A 253 16.48 -5.15 -7.55
N ASN A 254 16.88 -3.97 -8.03
CA ASN A 254 18.20 -3.43 -7.82
C ASN A 254 18.35 -2.89 -6.40
N VAL A 255 19.60 -2.83 -5.95
CA VAL A 255 19.97 -2.39 -4.60
C VAL A 255 20.62 -1.00 -4.74
N ALA A 256 20.30 -0.06 -3.84
CA ALA A 256 20.93 1.25 -3.85
C ALA A 256 22.47 1.15 -3.75
N PRO A 257 23.24 2.02 -4.41
CA PRO A 257 24.71 2.02 -4.35
C PRO A 257 25.23 2.60 -3.02
N VAL A 258 24.85 1.96 -1.91
CA VAL A 258 25.14 2.38 -0.52
C VAL A 258 26.61 2.76 -0.32
N PRO A 259 27.64 1.98 -0.77
CA PRO A 259 29.03 2.35 -0.55
C PRO A 259 29.37 3.76 -1.09
N THR A 260 28.84 4.12 -2.25
CA THR A 260 29.14 5.42 -2.86
C THR A 260 28.30 6.54 -2.26
N ILE A 261 27.06 6.26 -1.84
CA ILE A 261 26.23 7.20 -1.09
C ILE A 261 26.91 7.55 0.25
N LEU A 262 27.46 6.57 0.96
CA LEU A 262 28.23 6.80 2.20
C LEU A 262 29.48 7.64 1.95
N ALA A 263 30.19 7.42 0.84
CA ALA A 263 31.32 8.27 0.45
C ALA A 263 30.89 9.73 0.23
N LEU A 264 29.77 9.97 -0.46
CA LEU A 264 29.21 11.32 -0.62
C LEU A 264 28.75 11.92 0.71
N ARG A 265 28.17 11.11 1.60
CA ARG A 265 27.73 11.57 2.93
C ARG A 265 28.89 12.11 3.76
N LYS A 266 30.08 11.50 3.69
CA LYS A 266 31.29 12.01 4.36
C LYS A 266 31.70 13.42 3.88
N ILE A 267 31.40 13.76 2.62
CA ILE A 267 31.75 15.06 2.01
C ILE A 267 30.66 16.12 2.24
N PHE A 268 29.39 15.75 2.04
CA PHE A 268 28.26 16.69 2.02
C PHE A 268 27.47 16.73 3.33
N ARG A 269 27.69 15.77 4.25
CA ARG A 269 27.06 15.70 5.59
C ARG A 269 25.53 15.79 5.56
N PHE A 270 24.89 15.08 4.64
CA PHE A 270 23.44 14.96 4.56
C PHE A 270 22.90 13.86 5.49
N CYS A 271 21.61 13.96 5.82
CA CYS A 271 20.85 12.88 6.45
C CYS A 271 20.57 11.77 5.43
N LEU A 272 20.86 10.53 5.76
CA LEU A 272 20.52 9.37 4.93
C LEU A 272 19.26 8.68 5.45
N LEU A 273 18.19 8.73 4.66
CA LEU A 273 16.94 8.02 4.90
C LEU A 273 16.84 6.81 3.96
N VAL A 274 16.68 5.60 4.52
CA VAL A 274 16.62 4.36 3.72
C VAL A 274 15.32 3.61 3.98
N ASP A 275 14.54 3.36 2.92
CA ASP A 275 13.37 2.47 2.99
C ASP A 275 13.79 1.03 2.65
N GLU A 276 13.88 0.17 3.66
CA GLU A 276 14.22 -1.24 3.55
C GLU A 276 12.98 -2.13 3.31
N ALA A 277 11.85 -1.59 2.84
CA ALA A 277 10.59 -2.33 2.65
C ALA A 277 10.74 -3.70 1.95
N HIS A 278 11.55 -3.79 0.90
CA HIS A 278 11.77 -5.02 0.14
C HIS A 278 13.00 -5.81 0.56
N SER A 279 13.98 -5.16 1.21
CA SER A 279 15.27 -5.75 1.59
C SER A 279 15.31 -6.24 3.04
N PHE A 280 14.46 -5.70 3.92
CA PHE A 280 14.27 -6.16 5.28
C PHE A 280 13.84 -7.64 5.30
N MET A 281 14.58 -8.46 6.02
CA MET A 281 14.43 -9.92 6.07
C MET A 281 14.48 -10.60 4.69
N ALA A 282 15.21 -10.01 3.75
CA ALA A 282 15.35 -10.52 2.38
C ALA A 282 16.78 -10.42 1.82
N LEU A 283 17.57 -9.46 2.31
CA LEU A 283 18.97 -9.25 1.92
C LEU A 283 19.89 -9.21 3.15
N GLY A 284 21.15 -9.60 2.95
CA GLY A 284 22.15 -9.70 4.02
C GLY A 284 22.20 -11.09 4.66
N ARG A 285 23.27 -11.42 5.38
CA ARG A 285 23.43 -12.74 6.02
C ARG A 285 22.45 -12.96 7.17
N GLY A 286 22.22 -11.91 7.96
CA GLY A 286 21.27 -11.85 9.05
C GLY A 286 19.91 -11.28 8.64
N GLY A 287 19.70 -10.92 7.37
CA GLY A 287 18.44 -10.37 6.88
C GLY A 287 18.20 -8.89 7.23
N ARG A 288 19.25 -8.12 7.54
CA ARG A 288 19.11 -6.70 7.97
C ARG A 288 19.03 -5.71 6.81
N GLY A 289 19.08 -6.18 5.57
CA GLY A 289 18.81 -5.37 4.40
C GLY A 289 20.03 -4.96 3.58
N SER A 290 19.92 -3.84 2.89
CA SER A 290 20.84 -3.44 1.81
C SER A 290 22.27 -3.18 2.27
N PHE A 291 22.46 -2.65 3.47
CA PHE A 291 23.77 -2.36 4.06
C PHE A 291 24.56 -3.65 4.31
N GLU A 292 23.92 -4.63 4.95
CA GLU A 292 24.51 -5.93 5.20
C GLU A 292 24.80 -6.69 3.90
N TRP A 293 23.96 -6.52 2.88
CA TRP A 293 24.17 -7.11 1.55
C TRP A 293 25.47 -6.62 0.88
N TRP A 294 25.78 -5.33 1.00
CA TRP A 294 27.05 -4.75 0.54
C TRP A 294 28.22 -5.13 1.44
N GLN A 295 28.01 -5.19 2.76
CA GLN A 295 29.01 -5.67 3.72
C GLN A 295 29.47 -7.10 3.39
N ALA A 296 28.52 -7.99 3.10
CA ALA A 296 28.80 -9.37 2.69
C ALA A 296 29.58 -9.47 1.37
N ARG A 297 29.63 -8.40 0.58
CA ARG A 297 30.35 -8.27 -0.69
C ARG A 297 31.69 -7.53 -0.55
N GLY A 298 32.13 -7.25 0.68
CA GLY A 298 33.44 -6.68 0.98
C GLY A 298 33.50 -5.15 1.03
N TYR A 299 32.36 -4.47 1.09
CA TYR A 299 32.30 -3.02 1.30
C TYR A 299 32.14 -2.70 2.79
N ASP A 300 32.68 -1.56 3.23
CA ASP A 300 32.45 -1.04 4.59
C ASP A 300 31.15 -0.23 4.61
N CYS A 301 30.06 -0.86 5.02
CA CYS A 301 28.70 -0.32 5.04
C CYS A 301 27.99 -0.69 6.36
N PRO A 302 28.45 -0.18 7.51
CA PRO A 302 27.84 -0.51 8.78
C PRO A 302 26.47 0.13 8.93
N LEU A 303 25.53 -0.57 9.60
CA LEU A 303 24.13 -0.13 9.75
C LEU A 303 23.98 1.19 10.52
N ASN A 304 24.92 1.51 11.42
CA ASN A 304 24.90 2.75 12.21
C ASN A 304 25.17 4.02 11.38
N GLU A 305 25.55 3.88 10.11
CA GLU A 305 25.66 4.99 9.17
C GLU A 305 24.29 5.46 8.64
N VAL A 306 23.21 4.73 8.92
CA VAL A 306 21.86 5.17 8.55
C VAL A 306 21.29 6.08 9.64
N ASP A 307 20.85 7.27 9.24
CA ASP A 307 20.27 8.25 10.16
C ASP A 307 18.82 7.91 10.49
N ILE A 308 18.03 7.58 9.47
CA ILE A 308 16.63 7.18 9.57
C ILE A 308 16.40 5.99 8.63
N MET A 309 15.78 4.94 9.12
CA MET A 309 15.45 3.78 8.31
C MET A 309 14.00 3.40 8.52
N THR A 310 13.31 3.03 7.44
CA THR A 310 11.94 2.55 7.48
C THR A 310 11.85 1.15 6.90
N ALA A 311 10.85 0.37 7.32
CA ALA A 311 10.42 -0.79 6.55
C ALA A 311 8.94 -1.09 6.81
N THR A 312 8.38 -1.97 5.99
CA THR A 312 7.00 -2.45 6.09
C THR A 312 6.96 -3.90 6.55
N PHE A 313 5.94 -4.29 7.31
CA PHE A 313 5.72 -5.70 7.68
C PHE A 313 4.97 -6.46 6.58
N SER A 314 4.41 -5.78 5.58
CA SER A 314 3.60 -6.40 4.51
C SER A 314 4.36 -7.27 3.49
N LYS A 315 5.69 -7.30 3.55
CA LYS A 315 6.54 -8.10 2.66
C LYS A 315 6.99 -9.37 3.37
N SER A 316 8.24 -9.41 3.82
CA SER A 316 8.87 -10.58 4.42
C SER A 316 8.17 -11.07 5.69
N VAL A 317 7.62 -10.18 6.52
CA VAL A 317 6.94 -10.53 7.78
C VAL A 317 5.53 -11.07 7.52
N GLY A 318 4.82 -10.50 6.54
CA GLY A 318 3.48 -10.92 6.12
C GLY A 318 2.37 -10.52 7.08
N CYS A 319 2.41 -9.29 7.61
CA CYS A 319 1.29 -8.69 8.34
C CYS A 319 1.16 -7.19 8.03
N THR A 320 0.15 -6.53 8.60
CA THR A 320 0.02 -5.07 8.51
C THR A 320 1.03 -4.41 9.44
N GLY A 321 1.40 -3.15 9.18
CA GLY A 321 2.37 -2.41 10.00
C GLY A 321 3.66 -2.05 9.28
N GLY A 322 4.49 -1.31 10.00
CA GLY A 322 5.83 -0.92 9.61
C GLY A 322 6.56 -0.32 10.80
N PHE A 323 7.82 0.06 10.60
CA PHE A 323 8.60 0.71 11.64
C PHE A 323 9.52 1.78 11.08
N VAL A 324 9.93 2.68 11.96
CA VAL A 324 10.98 3.65 11.75
C VAL A 324 12.01 3.45 12.84
N VAL A 325 13.27 3.27 12.47
CA VAL A 325 14.39 3.41 13.41
C VAL A 325 15.20 4.64 13.08
N SER A 326 15.83 5.24 14.09
CA SER A 326 16.67 6.40 13.88
C SER A 326 17.84 6.49 14.85
N ASN A 327 18.85 7.25 14.43
CA ASN A 327 20.10 7.47 15.14
C ASN A 327 20.39 8.97 15.31
N GLY A 328 21.44 9.29 16.08
CA GLY A 328 21.91 10.66 16.27
C GLY A 328 20.84 11.60 16.82
N ILE A 329 20.74 12.80 16.23
CA ILE A 329 19.79 13.84 16.64
C ILE A 329 18.32 13.48 16.32
N TYR A 330 18.08 12.53 15.41
CA TYR A 330 16.74 12.16 14.97
C TYR A 330 16.02 11.25 15.98
N ALA A 331 16.76 10.52 16.81
CA ALA A 331 16.23 9.56 17.77
C ALA A 331 15.22 10.17 18.75
N THR A 332 15.57 11.31 19.35
CA THR A 332 14.69 12.01 20.31
C THR A 332 13.46 12.60 19.61
N VAL A 333 13.63 13.13 18.40
CA VAL A 333 12.51 13.67 17.61
C VAL A 333 11.56 12.57 17.17
N LEU A 334 12.07 11.41 16.77
CA LEU A 334 11.25 10.25 16.40
C LEU A 334 10.35 9.82 17.57
N GLN A 335 10.91 9.68 18.77
CA GLN A 335 10.15 9.31 19.96
C GLN A 335 9.03 10.32 20.25
N LYS A 336 9.36 11.62 20.22
CA LYS A 336 8.39 12.70 20.40
C LYS A 336 7.28 12.67 19.35
N GLN A 337 7.62 12.57 18.06
CA GLN A 337 6.63 12.56 16.98
C GLN A 337 5.79 11.29 16.98
N SER A 338 6.38 10.14 17.28
CA SER A 338 5.65 8.88 17.45
C SER A 338 4.60 9.03 18.54
N SER A 339 4.98 9.47 19.74
CA SER A 339 4.02 9.66 20.85
C SER A 339 2.86 10.62 20.51
N LEU A 340 3.10 11.65 19.69
CA LEU A 340 2.05 12.59 19.26
C LEU A 340 1.11 12.00 18.19
N GLN A 341 1.56 11.04 17.40
CA GLN A 341 0.77 10.43 16.32
C GLN A 341 0.05 9.15 16.74
N HIS A 342 0.44 8.56 17.86
CA HIS A 342 0.02 7.23 18.28
C HIS A 342 -1.30 7.20 19.06
N GLU A 343 -2.29 8.01 18.67
CA GLU A 343 -3.59 8.08 19.35
C GLU A 343 -4.40 6.76 19.26
N ALA A 344 -4.16 5.94 18.22
CA ALA A 344 -4.89 4.68 17.97
C ALA A 344 -4.14 3.41 18.42
N GLY A 345 -2.90 3.51 18.92
CA GLY A 345 -2.10 2.31 19.26
C GLY A 345 -1.60 1.51 18.05
N ASP A 346 -0.74 0.52 18.33
CA ASP A 346 -0.40 -0.53 17.37
C ASP A 346 -1.36 -1.69 17.44
N GLU A 347 -1.45 -2.44 16.36
CA GLU A 347 -2.25 -3.65 16.30
C GLU A 347 -1.57 -4.82 17.04
N THR A 348 -2.31 -5.47 17.95
CA THR A 348 -1.80 -6.59 18.78
C THR A 348 -1.28 -7.75 17.94
N LEU A 349 -2.06 -8.19 16.95
CA LEU A 349 -1.76 -9.37 16.16
C LEU A 349 -0.50 -9.15 15.30
N SER A 350 -0.43 -8.03 14.57
CA SER A 350 0.75 -7.65 13.81
C SER A 350 2.01 -7.53 14.68
N THR A 351 1.89 -7.01 15.91
CA THR A 351 3.00 -6.93 16.87
C THR A 351 3.50 -8.31 17.30
N ILE A 352 2.60 -9.26 17.56
CA ILE A 352 2.96 -10.65 17.89
C ILE A 352 3.62 -11.37 16.71
N VAL A 353 3.10 -11.15 15.49
CA VAL A 353 3.68 -11.73 14.27
C VAL A 353 5.11 -11.22 14.05
N LEU A 354 5.35 -9.92 14.28
CA LEU A 354 6.68 -9.34 14.25
C LEU A 354 7.61 -9.97 15.28
N LEU A 355 7.21 -10.04 16.55
CA LEU A 355 8.02 -10.65 17.62
C LEU A 355 8.36 -12.10 17.31
N ARG A 356 7.40 -12.85 16.75
CA ARG A 356 7.62 -14.20 16.25
C ARG A 356 8.69 -14.22 15.15
N ALA A 357 8.64 -13.30 14.18
CA ALA A 357 9.65 -13.22 13.12
C ALA A 357 11.04 -12.85 13.68
N LEU A 358 11.11 -11.94 14.67
CA LEU A 358 12.35 -11.57 15.36
C LEU A 358 12.93 -12.73 16.19
N THR A 359 12.08 -13.55 16.81
CA THR A 359 12.51 -14.78 17.47
C THR A 359 13.16 -15.75 16.48
N LEU A 360 12.58 -15.91 15.29
CA LEU A 360 13.16 -16.76 14.24
C LEU A 360 14.48 -16.21 13.71
N ILE A 361 14.59 -14.90 13.50
CA ILE A 361 15.79 -14.30 12.90
C ILE A 361 17.00 -14.33 13.84
N ARG A 362 16.76 -14.43 15.15
CA ARG A 362 17.81 -14.55 16.18
C ARG A 362 18.45 -15.93 16.25
N LYS A 363 17.87 -16.95 15.60
CA LYS A 363 18.42 -18.30 15.47
C LYS A 363 19.53 -18.29 14.41
N PRO A 364 20.83 -18.31 14.76
CA PRO A 364 21.92 -18.02 13.83
C PRO A 364 22.00 -19.02 12.66
N GLU A 365 21.84 -20.32 12.95
CA GLU A 365 21.88 -21.35 11.92
C GLU A 365 20.67 -21.24 10.98
N PHE A 366 19.50 -20.97 11.54
CA PHE A 366 18.27 -20.76 10.77
C PHE A 366 18.42 -19.59 9.80
N ILE A 367 18.80 -18.40 10.29
CA ILE A 367 18.86 -17.21 9.44
C ILE A 367 19.93 -17.33 8.36
N GLU A 368 21.12 -17.82 8.70
CA GLU A 368 22.21 -17.99 7.74
C GLU A 368 21.82 -18.99 6.64
N SER A 369 21.19 -20.11 7.02
CA SER A 369 20.66 -21.10 6.08
C SER A 369 19.59 -20.50 5.17
N ARG A 370 18.64 -19.74 5.72
CA ARG A 370 17.53 -19.13 4.97
C ARG A 370 18.02 -18.09 3.96
N MET A 371 18.85 -17.14 4.39
CA MET A 371 19.36 -16.08 3.51
C MET A 371 20.29 -16.65 2.43
N SER A 372 21.15 -17.62 2.78
CA SER A 372 22.02 -18.30 1.82
C SER A 372 21.21 -19.06 0.76
N THR A 373 20.16 -19.76 1.18
CA THR A 373 19.26 -20.49 0.27
C THR A 373 18.52 -19.53 -0.67
N LEU A 374 18.00 -18.42 -0.15
CA LEU A 374 17.35 -17.38 -0.95
C LEU A 374 18.30 -16.82 -2.00
N GLU A 375 19.51 -16.44 -1.61
CA GLU A 375 20.52 -15.90 -2.54
C GLU A 375 20.88 -16.90 -3.64
N LYS A 376 21.11 -18.18 -3.28
CA LYS A 376 21.44 -19.25 -4.22
C LYS A 376 20.32 -19.47 -5.25
N LYS A 377 19.07 -19.59 -4.80
CA LYS A 377 17.90 -19.77 -5.68
C LYS A 377 17.72 -18.56 -6.61
N SER A 378 17.86 -17.35 -6.06
CA SER A 378 17.74 -16.11 -6.83
C SER A 378 18.81 -15.98 -7.90
N ARG A 379 20.07 -16.31 -7.55
CA ARG A 379 21.19 -16.33 -8.50
C ARG A 379 20.98 -17.37 -9.59
N TYR A 380 20.56 -18.58 -9.24
CA TYR A 380 20.26 -19.64 -10.19
C TYR A 380 19.22 -19.18 -11.23
N VAL A 381 18.08 -18.64 -10.79
CA VAL A 381 17.04 -18.15 -11.70
C VAL A 381 17.57 -17.05 -12.61
N ALA A 382 18.29 -16.07 -12.05
CA ALA A 382 18.85 -14.96 -12.82
C ALA A 382 19.84 -15.46 -13.90
N ASP A 383 20.72 -16.39 -13.55
CA ASP A 383 21.77 -16.88 -14.44
C ASP A 383 21.19 -17.74 -15.56
N ARG A 384 20.23 -18.64 -15.25
CA ARG A 384 19.54 -19.44 -16.27
C ARG A 384 18.74 -18.61 -17.26
N LEU A 385 18.11 -17.52 -16.79
CA LEU A 385 17.44 -16.56 -17.68
C LEU A 385 18.44 -15.78 -18.54
N ARG A 386 19.60 -15.41 -18.03
CA ARG A 386 20.66 -14.77 -18.83
C ARG A 386 21.22 -15.72 -19.89
N GLU A 387 21.43 -16.98 -19.53
CA GLU A 387 21.92 -18.02 -20.46
C GLU A 387 20.94 -18.27 -21.62
N SER A 388 19.62 -18.20 -21.38
CA SER A 388 18.63 -18.26 -22.44
C SER A 388 18.59 -17.02 -23.32
N GLY A 389 19.17 -15.89 -22.87
CA GLY A 389 19.24 -14.63 -23.60
C GLY A 389 18.29 -13.54 -23.09
N CYS A 390 17.60 -13.75 -21.96
CA CYS A 390 16.80 -12.69 -21.32
C CYS A 390 17.70 -11.58 -20.76
N ILE A 391 17.26 -10.33 -20.92
CA ILE A 391 17.91 -9.16 -20.30
C ILE A 391 17.43 -9.03 -18.86
N VAL A 392 18.18 -9.57 -17.91
CA VAL A 392 17.86 -9.49 -16.48
C VAL A 392 18.38 -8.16 -15.89
N LEU A 393 17.45 -7.32 -15.41
CA LEU A 393 17.73 -6.00 -14.83
C LEU A 393 18.22 -6.06 -13.39
N SER A 394 17.77 -7.07 -12.65
CA SER A 394 18.12 -7.28 -11.25
C SER A 394 19.56 -7.79 -11.08
N PRO A 395 20.31 -7.34 -10.05
CA PRO A 395 21.64 -7.85 -9.78
C PRO A 395 21.59 -9.32 -9.31
N PRO A 396 22.67 -10.09 -9.55
CA PRO A 396 22.75 -11.47 -9.05
C PRO A 396 22.55 -11.55 -7.53
N GLY A 397 21.66 -12.46 -7.10
CA GLY A 397 21.31 -12.67 -5.70
C GLY A 397 20.20 -11.76 -5.16
N SER A 398 19.65 -10.84 -5.97
CA SER A 398 18.40 -10.16 -5.62
C SER A 398 17.22 -11.12 -5.71
N PRO A 399 16.34 -11.20 -4.69
CA PRO A 399 15.18 -12.07 -4.69
C PRO A 399 14.04 -11.56 -5.56
N ILE A 400 14.17 -10.36 -6.14
CA ILE A 400 13.27 -9.84 -7.17
C ILE A 400 14.00 -9.94 -8.50
N ILE A 401 13.60 -10.91 -9.33
CA ILE A 401 14.12 -11.08 -10.69
C ILE A 401 13.23 -10.34 -11.67
N CYS A 402 13.82 -9.44 -12.44
CA CYS A 402 13.08 -8.60 -13.36
C CYS A 402 13.70 -8.57 -14.76
N PHE A 403 12.87 -8.68 -15.79
CA PHE A 403 13.27 -8.52 -17.19
C PHE A 403 12.14 -7.87 -18.02
N PRO A 404 12.48 -7.02 -19.01
CA PRO A 404 11.49 -6.37 -19.86
C PRO A 404 10.83 -7.37 -20.82
N VAL A 405 9.56 -7.12 -21.20
CA VAL A 405 8.88 -7.87 -22.27
C VAL A 405 9.10 -7.26 -23.67
N GLY A 406 9.86 -6.16 -23.72
CA GLY A 406 10.32 -5.50 -24.93
C GLY A 406 11.84 -5.56 -25.07
N SER A 407 12.34 -5.08 -26.21
CA SER A 407 13.77 -5.01 -26.54
C SER A 407 14.09 -3.72 -27.29
N PHE A 408 15.31 -3.64 -27.86
CA PHE A 408 15.67 -2.60 -28.81
C PHE A 408 14.71 -2.53 -30.03
N TYR A 409 14.31 -3.70 -30.53
CA TYR A 409 13.51 -3.84 -31.75
C TYR A 409 12.00 -3.86 -31.47
N THR A 410 11.58 -4.26 -30.26
CA THR A 410 10.15 -4.41 -29.93
C THR A 410 9.75 -3.63 -28.69
N VAL A 411 8.58 -2.98 -28.73
CA VAL A 411 8.02 -2.27 -27.57
C VAL A 411 7.51 -3.27 -26.54
N GLY A 412 7.82 -3.04 -25.26
CA GLY A 412 7.26 -3.79 -24.15
C GLY A 412 5.89 -3.23 -23.78
N THR A 413 4.84 -3.80 -24.36
CA THR A 413 3.45 -3.34 -24.18
C THR A 413 2.75 -4.03 -23.00
N ILE A 414 1.68 -3.41 -22.51
CA ILE A 414 0.81 -4.00 -21.48
C ILE A 414 0.21 -5.32 -21.97
N GLU A 415 -0.23 -5.38 -23.24
CA GLU A 415 -0.79 -6.59 -23.84
C GLU A 415 0.19 -7.78 -23.79
N LYS A 416 1.47 -7.55 -24.13
CA LYS A 416 2.49 -8.61 -24.04
C LYS A 416 2.68 -9.07 -22.60
N ALA A 417 2.75 -8.14 -21.64
CA ALA A 417 2.88 -8.48 -20.23
C ALA A 417 1.64 -9.24 -19.70
N SER A 418 0.41 -8.84 -20.10
CA SER A 418 -0.83 -9.55 -19.78
C SER A 418 -0.81 -10.98 -20.31
N LYS A 419 -0.47 -11.15 -21.59
CA LYS A 419 -0.39 -12.49 -22.22
C LYS A 419 0.66 -13.36 -21.54
N PHE A 420 1.83 -12.79 -21.22
CA PHE A 420 2.88 -13.51 -20.51
C PHE A 420 2.38 -14.00 -19.14
N HIS A 421 1.70 -13.13 -18.40
CA HIS A 421 1.10 -13.48 -17.12
C HIS A 421 0.07 -14.61 -17.25
N ALA A 422 -0.86 -14.50 -18.20
CA ALA A 422 -1.92 -15.48 -18.43
C ALA A 422 -1.34 -16.86 -18.82
N GLU A 423 -0.35 -16.89 -19.71
CA GLU A 423 0.33 -18.13 -20.14
C GLU A 423 1.05 -18.84 -18.98
N LEU A 424 1.75 -18.10 -18.12
CA LEU A 424 2.36 -18.69 -16.93
C LEU A 424 1.33 -19.18 -15.92
N LEU A 425 0.24 -18.43 -15.74
CA LEU A 425 -0.84 -18.82 -14.84
C LEU A 425 -1.47 -20.15 -15.28
N GLN A 426 -1.73 -20.32 -16.58
CA GLN A 426 -2.20 -21.59 -17.16
C GLN A 426 -1.22 -22.74 -16.91
N ARG A 427 0.09 -22.45 -16.93
CA ARG A 427 1.17 -23.42 -16.62
C ARG A 427 1.37 -23.66 -15.12
N GLY A 428 0.63 -22.97 -14.26
CA GLY A 428 0.65 -23.17 -12.80
C GLY A 428 1.64 -22.28 -12.04
N PHE A 429 2.04 -21.14 -12.60
CA PHE A 429 2.93 -20.17 -11.96
C PHE A 429 2.29 -18.78 -11.89
N ALA A 430 2.11 -18.24 -10.69
CA ALA A 430 1.73 -16.84 -10.51
C ALA A 430 2.96 -15.95 -10.48
N ILE A 431 3.02 -14.97 -11.37
CA ILE A 431 4.05 -13.93 -11.40
C ILE A 431 3.43 -12.54 -11.26
N ALA A 432 4.27 -11.53 -11.11
CA ALA A 432 3.90 -10.12 -11.14
C ALA A 432 4.34 -9.46 -12.45
N CYS A 433 3.71 -8.34 -12.80
CA CYS A 433 4.11 -7.51 -13.93
C CYS A 433 4.24 -6.04 -13.48
N GLY A 434 5.31 -5.39 -13.93
CA GLY A 434 5.49 -3.95 -13.85
C GLY A 434 4.93 -3.31 -15.11
N VAL A 435 3.87 -2.52 -14.95
CA VAL A 435 3.23 -1.75 -16.02
C VAL A 435 3.12 -0.29 -15.61
N PRO A 436 2.91 0.62 -16.57
CA PRO A 436 2.74 2.02 -16.24
C PRO A 436 1.49 2.24 -15.36
N PRO A 437 1.48 3.27 -14.50
CA PRO A 437 2.48 4.34 -14.38
C PRO A 437 3.75 3.94 -13.62
N ALA A 438 3.82 2.73 -13.05
CA ALA A 438 4.99 2.29 -12.28
C ALA A 438 6.23 2.11 -13.17
N THR A 439 6.07 1.79 -14.45
CA THR A 439 7.16 1.70 -15.42
C THR A 439 6.92 2.64 -16.60
N PRO A 440 7.97 2.99 -17.39
CA PRO A 440 7.77 3.70 -18.64
C PRO A 440 6.82 2.95 -19.58
N ILE A 441 6.05 3.70 -20.36
CA ILE A 441 4.96 3.19 -21.23
C ILE A 441 5.43 2.10 -22.21
N TRP A 442 6.69 2.15 -22.63
CA TRP A 442 7.31 1.23 -23.59
C TRP A 442 8.20 0.15 -22.94
N SER A 443 8.34 0.15 -21.61
CA SER A 443 9.17 -0.80 -20.85
C SER A 443 8.33 -1.51 -19.79
N CYS A 444 7.25 -2.17 -20.22
CA CYS A 444 6.58 -3.15 -19.36
C CYS A 444 7.54 -4.30 -19.07
N ARG A 445 7.47 -4.85 -17.86
CA ARG A 445 8.43 -5.84 -17.37
C ARG A 445 7.76 -6.97 -16.59
N ILE A 446 8.34 -8.16 -16.68
CA ILE A 446 8.00 -9.30 -15.82
C ILE A 446 8.79 -9.18 -14.53
N ARG A 447 8.11 -9.45 -13.41
CA ARG A 447 8.69 -9.45 -12.08
C ARG A 447 8.38 -10.78 -11.42
N VAL A 448 9.44 -11.49 -11.05
CA VAL A 448 9.40 -12.80 -10.40
C VAL A 448 10.05 -12.68 -9.05
N CYS A 449 9.33 -12.99 -7.98
CA CYS A 449 9.87 -13.01 -6.63
C CYS A 449 10.24 -14.44 -6.23
N ILE A 450 11.46 -14.63 -5.77
CA ILE A 450 11.99 -15.92 -5.33
C ILE A 450 11.89 -16.01 -3.82
N PHE A 451 11.48 -17.18 -3.31
CA PHE A 451 11.41 -17.45 -1.88
C PHE A 451 12.44 -18.49 -1.46
N ALA A 452 12.96 -18.34 -0.24
CA ALA A 452 13.86 -19.31 0.37
C ALA A 452 13.19 -20.70 0.49
N THR A 453 11.87 -20.69 0.65
CA THR A 453 11.01 -21.85 0.93
C THR A 453 10.49 -22.58 -0.30
N THR A 454 10.59 -21.98 -1.50
CA THR A 454 10.16 -22.62 -2.77
C THR A 454 11.04 -23.83 -3.06
N SER A 455 10.44 -24.98 -3.37
CA SER A 455 11.21 -26.19 -3.68
C SER A 455 12.11 -26.01 -4.91
N TRP A 456 13.25 -26.70 -4.97
CA TRP A 456 14.13 -26.63 -6.15
C TRP A 456 13.47 -27.16 -7.42
N SER A 457 12.56 -28.14 -7.31
CA SER A 457 11.74 -28.60 -8.43
C SER A 457 10.82 -27.49 -8.96
N ASP A 458 10.21 -26.71 -8.07
CA ASP A 458 9.37 -25.58 -8.47
C ASP A 458 10.20 -24.45 -9.08
N ILE A 459 11.41 -24.18 -8.57
CA ILE A 459 12.36 -23.23 -9.16
C ILE A 459 12.74 -23.67 -10.57
N LEU A 460 13.06 -24.95 -10.78
CA LEU A 460 13.39 -25.50 -12.09
C LEU A 460 12.20 -25.36 -13.06
N GLY A 461 11.00 -25.76 -12.61
CA GLY A 461 9.77 -25.62 -13.38
C GLY A 461 9.48 -24.17 -13.77
N LEU A 462 9.66 -23.24 -12.83
CA LEU A 462 9.47 -21.81 -13.04
C LEU A 462 10.42 -21.25 -14.10
N VAL A 463 11.71 -21.58 -14.03
CA VAL A 463 12.71 -21.15 -15.02
C VAL A 463 12.35 -21.65 -16.42
N ASN A 464 12.05 -22.94 -16.55
CA ASN A 464 11.67 -23.54 -17.83
C ASN A 464 10.38 -22.92 -18.39
N ALA A 465 9.40 -22.66 -17.54
CA ALA A 465 8.15 -22.01 -17.94
C ALA A 465 8.39 -20.57 -18.41
N LEU A 466 9.21 -19.79 -17.68
CA LEU A 466 9.58 -18.42 -18.04
C LEU A 466 10.24 -18.37 -19.43
N ILE A 467 11.19 -19.27 -19.71
CA ILE A 467 11.88 -19.34 -21.00
C ILE A 467 10.91 -19.76 -22.11
N THR A 468 10.09 -20.77 -21.86
CA THR A 468 9.10 -21.26 -22.82
C THR A 468 8.12 -20.17 -23.23
N VAL A 469 7.55 -19.43 -22.26
CA VAL A 469 6.63 -18.33 -22.53
C VAL A 469 7.33 -17.16 -23.21
N SER A 470 8.58 -16.87 -22.83
CA SER A 470 9.40 -15.85 -23.50
C SER A 470 9.60 -16.18 -24.99
N CYS A 471 9.85 -17.45 -25.32
CA CYS A 471 9.95 -17.91 -26.72
C CYS A 471 8.60 -17.83 -27.44
N LEU A 472 7.51 -18.27 -26.80
CA LEU A 472 6.15 -18.23 -27.35
C LEU A 472 5.74 -16.80 -27.74
N LEU A 473 6.04 -15.82 -26.89
CA LEU A 473 5.73 -14.42 -27.10
C LEU A 473 6.81 -13.66 -27.90
N LYS A 474 7.82 -14.37 -28.42
CA LYS A 474 8.91 -13.83 -29.25
C LYS A 474 9.63 -12.66 -28.57
N ILE A 475 10.00 -12.84 -27.30
CA ILE A 475 10.89 -11.89 -26.62
C ILE A 475 12.27 -11.98 -27.30
N ASP A 476 12.77 -10.84 -27.79
CA ASP A 476 13.96 -10.80 -28.61
C ASP A 476 15.20 -11.29 -27.84
N GLY A 477 16.04 -12.08 -28.51
CA GLY A 477 17.27 -12.64 -27.95
C GLY A 477 17.09 -13.92 -27.14
N VAL A 478 15.85 -14.28 -26.76
CA VAL A 478 15.58 -15.48 -25.98
C VAL A 478 15.55 -16.72 -26.87
N ARG A 479 16.32 -17.75 -26.48
CA ARG A 479 16.45 -19.04 -27.15
C ARG A 479 15.73 -20.14 -26.38
N PRO A 480 15.16 -21.14 -27.06
CA PRO A 480 14.50 -22.27 -26.41
C PRO A 480 15.56 -23.18 -25.77
N ILE A 481 15.80 -22.97 -24.47
CA ILE A 481 16.69 -23.78 -23.65
C ILE A 481 15.87 -24.39 -22.53
N GLY A 482 16.01 -25.70 -22.32
CA GLY A 482 15.43 -26.42 -21.19
C GLY A 482 16.50 -26.84 -20.22
N PHE A 483 16.18 -26.77 -18.92
CA PHE A 483 17.04 -27.20 -17.83
C PHE A 483 16.43 -28.42 -17.13
N ASP A 484 17.28 -29.34 -16.67
CA ASP A 484 16.89 -30.54 -15.95
C ASP A 484 17.40 -30.54 -14.51
N ILE A 485 17.13 -31.61 -13.77
CA ILE A 485 17.58 -31.76 -12.37
C ILE A 485 19.12 -31.72 -12.27
N GLY A 486 19.84 -32.19 -13.29
CA GLY A 486 21.31 -32.17 -13.33
C GLY A 486 21.90 -30.77 -13.42
N SER A 487 21.12 -29.79 -13.89
CA SER A 487 21.53 -28.39 -13.93
C SER A 487 21.46 -27.67 -12.58
N LEU A 488 20.80 -28.27 -11.59
CA LEU A 488 20.66 -27.69 -10.24
C LEU A 488 22.00 -27.74 -9.48
N PRO A 489 22.25 -26.80 -8.55
CA PRO A 489 23.47 -26.83 -7.74
C PRO A 489 23.58 -28.11 -6.89
N SER A 490 24.72 -28.81 -6.98
CA SER A 490 24.99 -30.07 -6.25
C SER A 490 24.81 -29.95 -4.74
N ASP A 491 25.16 -28.79 -4.18
CA ASP A 491 25.09 -28.50 -2.75
C ASP A 491 23.71 -28.03 -2.29
N GLY A 492 22.78 -27.78 -3.22
CA GLY A 492 21.45 -27.22 -2.94
C GLY A 492 20.42 -28.24 -2.45
N LEU A 493 20.70 -29.53 -2.60
CA LEU A 493 19.76 -30.63 -2.33
C LEU A 493 19.76 -31.09 -0.86
N LYS A 494 20.74 -30.68 -0.05
CA LYS A 494 20.75 -30.94 1.40
C LYS A 494 20.29 -29.67 2.13
N GLU A 495 18.98 -29.45 2.20
CA GLU A 495 18.45 -28.46 3.14
C GLU A 495 18.91 -28.87 4.55
N ARG A 496 19.68 -28.00 5.22
CA ARG A 496 20.04 -28.22 6.62
C ARG A 496 18.76 -28.12 7.43
N THR A 497 18.28 -29.25 7.94
CA THR A 497 17.19 -29.28 8.92
C THR A 497 17.71 -28.69 10.22
N THR A 498 17.37 -27.43 10.47
CA THR A 498 17.66 -26.69 11.71
C THR A 498 16.71 -27.13 12.82
N ALA A 499 16.52 -28.43 13.01
CA ALA A 499 15.56 -29.01 13.95
C ALA A 499 16.00 -28.91 15.42
N GLY A 500 17.27 -28.57 15.69
CA GLY A 500 17.86 -28.58 17.03
C GLY A 500 17.70 -27.32 17.91
N GLU A 501 17.37 -26.15 17.38
CA GLU A 501 17.40 -24.88 18.13
C GLU A 501 16.08 -24.54 18.91
N ASN A 502 15.15 -25.47 19.11
CA ASN A 502 13.72 -25.19 18.84
C ASN A 502 12.62 -25.19 19.91
N HIS A 503 12.88 -25.27 21.21
CA HIS A 503 11.75 -25.29 22.16
C HIS A 503 11.73 -24.16 23.19
N VAL A 504 12.89 -23.71 23.67
CA VAL A 504 12.93 -22.80 24.83
C VAL A 504 12.42 -21.39 24.49
N VAL A 505 12.77 -20.85 23.32
CA VAL A 505 12.42 -19.45 22.97
C VAL A 505 10.94 -19.28 22.63
N ASP A 506 10.35 -20.25 21.92
CA ASP A 506 8.94 -20.21 21.54
C ASP A 506 8.02 -20.39 22.76
N SER A 507 8.41 -21.20 23.75
CA SER A 507 7.71 -21.31 25.04
C SER A 507 7.77 -20.03 25.87
N ALA A 508 8.87 -19.28 25.81
CA ALA A 508 9.01 -18.01 26.54
C ALA A 508 8.05 -16.93 26.00
N LEU A 509 7.91 -16.82 24.67
CA LEU A 509 6.97 -15.85 24.07
C LEU A 509 5.51 -16.24 24.35
N GLN A 510 5.18 -17.54 24.33
CA GLN A 510 3.84 -18.00 24.72
C GLN A 510 3.52 -17.68 26.18
N LYS A 511 4.46 -17.93 27.10
CA LYS A 511 4.31 -17.55 28.50
C LYS A 511 4.11 -16.04 28.65
N TYR A 512 4.90 -15.23 27.95
CA TYR A 512 4.77 -13.78 27.96
C TYR A 512 3.38 -13.31 27.49
N VAL A 513 2.83 -13.92 26.44
CA VAL A 513 1.45 -13.64 25.98
C VAL A 513 0.42 -13.97 27.05
N LEU A 514 0.55 -15.11 27.74
CA LEU A 514 -0.35 -15.50 28.83
C LEU A 514 -0.24 -14.56 30.04
N ASP A 515 0.98 -14.17 30.42
CA ASP A 515 1.23 -13.22 31.50
C ASP A 515 0.64 -11.83 31.17
N LEU A 516 0.75 -11.39 29.91
CA LEU A 516 0.10 -10.18 29.43
C LEU A 516 -1.42 -10.29 29.45
N ALA A 517 -1.99 -11.43 29.03
CA ALA A 517 -3.43 -11.64 29.03
C ALA A 517 -4.04 -11.60 30.43
N ALA A 518 -3.28 -11.99 31.46
CA ALA A 518 -3.71 -11.84 32.85
C ALA A 518 -3.89 -10.36 33.27
N LYS A 519 -3.13 -9.44 32.65
CA LYS A 519 -3.21 -7.99 32.90
C LYS A 519 -4.13 -7.25 31.93
N TYR A 520 -4.16 -7.70 30.67
CA TYR A 520 -4.92 -7.12 29.56
C TYR A 520 -5.73 -8.23 28.88
N PRO A 521 -6.83 -8.70 29.49
CA PRO A 521 -7.64 -9.76 28.90
C PRO A 521 -8.37 -9.25 27.67
N ALA A 522 -8.55 -10.12 26.66
CA ALA A 522 -9.30 -9.82 25.42
C ALA A 522 -10.66 -9.15 25.69
N ASN A 523 -11.39 -9.65 26.69
CA ASN A 523 -12.73 -9.19 27.05
C ASN A 523 -12.73 -7.92 27.92
N GLY A 524 -11.55 -7.41 28.30
CA GLY A 524 -11.40 -6.19 29.09
C GLY A 524 -11.43 -4.90 28.26
N SER A 525 -11.34 -5.01 26.93
CA SER A 525 -11.40 -3.85 26.03
C SER A 525 -12.84 -3.39 25.89
N LYS A 526 -13.16 -2.16 26.35
CA LYS A 526 -14.46 -1.54 26.12
C LYS A 526 -14.58 -1.17 24.64
N THR A 527 -15.12 -2.05 23.81
CA THR A 527 -15.41 -1.73 22.41
C THR A 527 -16.53 -0.70 22.31
N ILE A 528 -16.49 0.15 21.28
CA ILE A 528 -17.52 1.14 21.00
C ILE A 528 -18.82 0.46 20.53
N ALA A 529 -18.72 -0.62 19.76
CA ALA A 529 -19.85 -1.47 19.40
C ALA A 529 -20.35 -2.32 20.59
N PRO A 530 -21.67 -2.61 20.67
CA PRO A 530 -22.35 -3.14 21.83
C PRO A 530 -22.39 -4.68 21.75
N LEU A 531 -21.26 -5.31 21.40
CA LEU A 531 -21.20 -6.76 21.31
C LEU A 531 -21.25 -7.36 22.73
N THR A 532 -22.11 -8.35 22.92
CA THR A 532 -22.10 -9.17 24.14
C THR A 532 -20.80 -9.95 24.25
N LEU A 533 -20.44 -10.41 25.46
CA LEU A 533 -19.26 -11.25 25.66
C LEU A 533 -19.27 -12.51 24.78
N SER A 534 -20.45 -13.11 24.56
CA SER A 534 -20.60 -14.27 23.66
C SER A 534 -20.28 -13.90 22.21
N GLN A 535 -20.78 -12.76 21.75
CA GLN A 535 -20.53 -12.26 20.39
C GLN A 535 -19.06 -11.88 20.17
N VAL A 536 -18.37 -11.36 21.20
CA VAL A 536 -16.92 -11.12 21.15
C VAL A 536 -16.16 -12.43 20.96
N CYS A 537 -16.55 -13.51 21.65
CA CYS A 537 -15.98 -14.84 21.44
C CYS A 537 -16.23 -15.36 20.01
N ASP A 538 -17.42 -15.15 19.46
CA ASP A 538 -17.74 -15.55 18.08
C ASP A 538 -16.88 -14.80 17.06
N VAL A 539 -16.57 -13.53 17.31
CA VAL A 539 -15.65 -12.73 16.49
C VAL A 539 -14.22 -13.27 16.60
N SER A 540 -13.72 -13.57 17.80
CA SER A 540 -12.41 -14.21 17.99
C SER A 540 -12.31 -15.54 17.24
N GLU A 541 -13.36 -16.36 17.33
CA GLU A 541 -13.43 -17.68 16.69
C GLU A 541 -13.43 -17.55 15.16
N ALA A 542 -14.14 -16.57 14.59
CA ALA A 542 -14.03 -16.27 13.16
C ALA A 542 -12.61 -15.87 12.75
N GLY A 543 -11.90 -15.14 13.61
CA GLY A 543 -10.48 -14.82 13.44
C GLY A 543 -9.59 -16.07 13.43
N LEU A 544 -9.81 -17.01 14.36
CA LEU A 544 -9.07 -18.28 14.43
C LEU A 544 -9.33 -19.18 13.21
N GLN A 545 -10.59 -19.30 12.79
CA GLN A 545 -10.95 -20.07 11.60
C GLN A 545 -10.33 -19.47 10.34
N SER A 546 -10.31 -18.13 10.26
CA SER A 546 -9.60 -17.42 9.20
C SER A 546 -8.10 -17.68 9.25
N PHE A 547 -7.49 -17.66 10.44
CA PHE A 547 -6.08 -17.97 10.60
C PHE A 547 -5.76 -19.41 10.16
N ASP A 548 -6.59 -20.38 10.52
CA ASP A 548 -6.39 -21.79 10.14
C ASP A 548 -6.56 -22.03 8.64
N LYS A 549 -7.46 -21.29 7.99
CA LYS A 549 -7.67 -21.39 6.53
C LYS A 549 -6.60 -20.63 5.72
N TYR A 550 -6.30 -19.40 6.11
CA TYR A 550 -5.51 -18.47 5.28
C TYR A 550 -4.15 -18.08 5.87
N GLY A 551 -3.82 -18.52 7.09
CA GLY A 551 -2.70 -18.00 7.87
C GLY A 551 -2.93 -16.54 8.31
N ILE A 552 -1.84 -15.82 8.58
CA ILE A 552 -1.88 -14.39 8.94
C ILE A 552 -2.40 -13.54 7.76
N GLY A 553 -2.06 -13.96 6.54
CA GLY A 553 -2.42 -13.29 5.29
C GLY A 553 -1.45 -12.19 4.88
N ALA A 554 -1.40 -11.85 3.59
CA ALA A 554 -0.55 -10.76 3.12
C ALA A 554 -1.28 -9.42 3.08
N SER A 555 -0.78 -8.45 3.85
CA SER A 555 -1.22 -7.05 3.82
C SER A 555 -0.52 -6.25 2.72
N SER A 556 -0.55 -6.73 1.47
CA SER A 556 0.05 -6.02 0.34
C SER A 556 -0.97 -5.88 -0.78
N VAL A 557 -0.68 -5.00 -1.74
CA VAL A 557 -1.62 -4.62 -2.80
C VAL A 557 -2.22 -5.84 -3.51
N ARG A 558 -3.56 -5.84 -3.63
CA ARG A 558 -4.35 -6.92 -4.26
C ARG A 558 -3.91 -7.23 -5.69
N TRP A 559 -3.30 -6.26 -6.35
CA TRP A 559 -2.71 -6.44 -7.67
C TRP A 559 -1.64 -7.54 -7.72
N PHE A 560 -0.72 -7.56 -6.75
CA PHE A 560 0.37 -8.53 -6.74
C PHE A 560 -0.07 -9.88 -6.18
N TYR A 561 -0.87 -9.88 -5.12
CA TYR A 561 -1.24 -11.08 -4.38
C TYR A 561 -2.52 -11.75 -4.93
N GLY A 562 -3.45 -10.99 -5.48
CA GLY A 562 -4.84 -11.43 -5.67
C GLY A 562 -5.74 -10.91 -4.54
N THR A 563 -7.02 -11.23 -4.61
CA THR A 563 -8.03 -10.82 -3.63
C THR A 563 -8.51 -12.05 -2.86
N PHE A 564 -8.64 -11.97 -1.54
CA PHE A 564 -9.19 -13.08 -0.76
C PHE A 564 -10.73 -13.08 -0.80
N ASP A 565 -11.32 -14.26 -0.75
CA ASP A 565 -12.78 -14.46 -0.69
C ASP A 565 -13.42 -13.73 0.50
N VAL A 566 -12.75 -13.71 1.67
CA VAL A 566 -13.24 -12.95 2.84
C VAL A 566 -13.36 -11.45 2.57
N PHE A 567 -12.43 -10.85 1.80
CA PHE A 567 -12.50 -9.43 1.45
C PHE A 567 -13.70 -9.15 0.54
N ILE A 568 -13.96 -10.04 -0.42
CA ILE A 568 -15.10 -9.93 -1.34
C ILE A 568 -16.42 -9.99 -0.55
N LYS A 569 -16.54 -10.92 0.39
CA LYS A 569 -17.72 -11.06 1.26
C LYS A 569 -17.94 -9.81 2.13
N LEU A 570 -16.89 -9.33 2.78
CA LEU A 570 -16.96 -8.14 3.62
C LEU A 570 -17.34 -6.89 2.80
N GLU A 571 -16.77 -6.73 1.60
CA GLU A 571 -17.12 -5.63 0.70
C GLU A 571 -18.56 -5.68 0.22
N ASP A 572 -19.07 -6.88 -0.09
CA ASP A 572 -20.47 -7.09 -0.48
C ASP A 572 -21.45 -6.76 0.66
N ARG A 573 -21.12 -7.18 1.89
CA ARG A 573 -21.89 -6.85 3.10
C ARG A 573 -21.91 -5.35 3.36
N LEU A 574 -20.74 -4.69 3.30
CA LEU A 574 -20.64 -3.24 3.48
C LEU A 574 -21.40 -2.47 2.41
N ALA A 575 -21.28 -2.87 1.14
CA ALA A 575 -22.00 -2.23 0.05
C ALA A 575 -23.53 -2.33 0.21
N SER A 576 -23.99 -3.38 0.90
CA SER A 576 -25.40 -3.66 1.18
C SER A 576 -25.92 -3.05 2.49
N LEU A 577 -25.06 -2.37 3.25
CA LEU A 577 -25.35 -1.98 4.63
C LEU A 577 -26.45 -0.91 4.74
N TYR A 578 -26.44 0.04 3.80
CA TYR A 578 -27.33 1.21 3.80
C TYR A 578 -28.21 1.26 2.55
N PRO A 579 -29.44 0.75 2.61
CA PRO A 579 -30.45 0.89 1.58
C PRO A 579 -30.64 2.32 1.05
N SER A 580 -30.44 3.34 1.89
CA SER A 580 -30.52 4.75 1.48
C SER A 580 -29.43 5.15 0.50
N LEU A 581 -28.18 4.71 0.75
CA LEU A 581 -27.06 4.97 -0.14
C LEU A 581 -27.25 4.25 -1.48
N ILE A 582 -27.77 3.01 -1.46
CA ILE A 582 -28.11 2.24 -2.67
C ILE A 582 -29.24 2.93 -3.43
N SER A 583 -30.30 3.34 -2.74
CA SER A 583 -31.42 4.07 -3.36
C SER A 583 -30.97 5.37 -4.01
N PHE A 584 -29.92 6.01 -3.48
CA PHE A 584 -29.38 7.27 -3.99
C PHE A 584 -28.38 7.07 -5.14
N SER A 585 -27.40 6.17 -4.94
CA SER A 585 -26.23 6.01 -5.81
C SER A 585 -26.38 4.86 -6.83
N GLY A 586 -27.48 4.11 -6.76
CA GLY A 586 -27.66 2.86 -7.50
C GLY A 586 -26.75 1.76 -6.96
N ASN A 587 -26.11 1.02 -7.86
CA ASN A 587 -25.17 -0.04 -7.47
C ASN A 587 -24.00 0.56 -6.67
N CYS A 588 -23.91 0.18 -5.40
CA CYS A 588 -22.82 0.59 -4.52
C CYS A 588 -21.73 -0.48 -4.47
N ARG A 589 -20.49 -0.05 -4.20
CA ARG A 589 -19.36 -0.93 -3.90
C ARG A 589 -18.58 -0.39 -2.72
N ALA A 590 -18.12 -1.30 -1.89
CA ALA A 590 -17.19 -1.00 -0.81
C ALA A 590 -15.75 -1.30 -1.21
N MET A 591 -14.83 -0.65 -0.52
CA MET A 591 -13.39 -0.83 -0.67
C MET A 591 -12.74 -0.79 0.70
N LEU A 592 -11.89 -1.78 0.98
CA LEU A 592 -11.21 -1.92 2.27
C LEU A 592 -9.77 -1.38 2.19
N GLY A 593 -9.28 -0.84 3.30
CA GLY A 593 -7.86 -0.53 3.47
C GLY A 593 -7.33 -0.88 4.87
N SER A 594 -6.02 -1.03 4.94
CA SER A 594 -5.28 -1.40 6.16
C SER A 594 -5.15 -0.27 7.18
N ASP A 595 -5.28 0.98 6.75
CA ASP A 595 -5.05 2.16 7.60
C ASP A 595 -6.09 3.23 7.27
N ALA A 596 -7.06 3.42 8.17
CA ALA A 596 -8.14 4.38 7.98
C ALA A 596 -7.63 5.83 7.85
N ASN A 597 -6.56 6.19 8.58
CA ASN A 597 -5.98 7.53 8.50
C ASN A 597 -5.38 7.79 7.12
N VAL A 598 -4.63 6.83 6.62
CA VAL A 598 -4.02 6.93 5.30
C VAL A 598 -5.08 6.86 4.19
N MET A 599 -6.15 6.07 4.38
CA MET A 599 -7.32 6.09 3.49
C MET A 599 -8.00 7.46 3.47
N ALA A 600 -8.20 8.11 4.62
CA ALA A 600 -8.77 9.45 4.70
C ALA A 600 -7.90 10.47 3.96
N ILE A 601 -6.57 10.42 4.14
CA ILE A 601 -5.63 11.26 3.40
C ILE A 601 -5.81 11.07 1.88
N SER A 602 -5.87 9.81 1.44
CA SER A 602 -6.03 9.44 0.03
C SER A 602 -7.39 9.88 -0.54
N LEU A 603 -8.48 9.69 0.21
CA LEU A 603 -9.83 10.05 -0.21
C LEU A 603 -9.99 11.56 -0.38
N LEU A 604 -9.55 12.32 0.61
CA LEU A 604 -9.62 13.77 0.53
C LEU A 604 -8.73 14.30 -0.59
N SER A 605 -7.50 13.80 -0.73
CA SER A 605 -6.63 14.19 -1.84
C SER A 605 -7.28 13.92 -3.20
N ALA A 606 -7.82 12.72 -3.42
CA ALA A 606 -8.43 12.35 -4.69
C ALA A 606 -9.67 13.21 -5.05
N THR A 607 -10.42 13.65 -4.04
CA THR A 607 -11.60 14.53 -4.21
C THR A 607 -11.24 16.02 -4.25
N THR A 608 -10.04 16.41 -3.81
CA THR A 608 -9.53 17.79 -3.92
C THR A 608 -8.86 18.09 -5.27
N ALA A 609 -8.42 17.06 -5.98
CA ALA A 609 -7.84 17.20 -7.32
C ALA A 609 -8.88 17.82 -8.27
N PRO A 610 -8.57 18.92 -8.98
CA PRO A 610 -9.58 19.65 -9.74
C PRO A 610 -10.17 18.79 -10.85
N LEU A 611 -11.51 18.85 -10.97
CA LEU A 611 -12.19 18.44 -12.18
C LEU A 611 -11.71 19.39 -13.29
N TYR A 612 -11.10 18.83 -14.33
CA TYR A 612 -10.22 19.49 -15.33
C TYR A 612 -10.85 20.61 -16.20
N ALA A 613 -11.97 21.21 -15.79
CA ALA A 613 -12.56 22.36 -16.45
C ALA A 613 -11.86 23.64 -15.96
N LYS A 614 -11.18 24.36 -16.87
CA LYS A 614 -10.44 25.60 -16.60
C LYS A 614 -11.27 26.68 -15.88
N ASP A 615 -12.60 26.62 -15.99
CA ASP A 615 -13.54 27.61 -15.49
C ASP A 615 -14.37 27.14 -14.27
N VAL A 616 -14.06 25.95 -13.72
CA VAL A 616 -14.74 25.42 -12.53
C VAL A 616 -13.81 25.45 -11.32
N LEU A 617 -14.24 26.15 -10.27
CA LEU A 617 -13.54 26.19 -8.99
C LEU A 617 -13.90 24.93 -8.17
N ASN A 618 -12.91 24.20 -7.65
CA ASN A 618 -13.16 23.13 -6.67
C ASN A 618 -13.07 23.69 -5.25
N VAL A 619 -14.19 23.75 -4.53
CA VAL A 619 -14.26 24.22 -3.14
C VAL A 619 -14.37 23.02 -2.22
N VAL A 620 -13.43 22.89 -1.28
CA VAL A 620 -13.38 21.77 -0.33
C VAL A 620 -13.56 22.33 1.07
N LEU A 621 -14.64 21.93 1.75
CA LEU A 621 -14.96 22.39 3.10
C LEU A 621 -14.69 21.27 4.11
N VAL A 622 -13.85 21.57 5.10
CA VAL A 622 -13.49 20.65 6.17
C VAL A 622 -13.67 21.36 7.52
N PRO A 623 -14.42 20.80 8.49
CA PRO A 623 -14.50 21.34 9.83
C PRO A 623 -13.13 21.31 10.52
N GLN A 624 -12.83 22.30 11.35
CA GLN A 624 -11.62 22.30 12.17
C GLN A 624 -11.57 21.10 13.13
N THR A 625 -12.73 20.58 13.56
CA THR A 625 -12.88 19.43 14.46
C THR A 625 -12.43 18.10 13.85
N ALA A 626 -12.38 18.02 12.51
CA ALA A 626 -12.01 16.82 11.78
C ALA A 626 -10.63 16.27 12.21
N SER A 627 -10.35 15.01 11.89
CA SER A 627 -9.04 14.42 12.25
C SER A 627 -7.87 15.13 11.55
N SER A 628 -6.68 15.02 12.14
CA SER A 628 -5.46 15.59 11.54
C SER A 628 -5.18 14.99 10.16
N SER A 629 -5.47 13.70 9.97
CA SER A 629 -5.39 12.98 8.70
C SER A 629 -6.29 13.58 7.63
N VAL A 630 -7.55 13.91 7.96
CA VAL A 630 -8.50 14.53 7.03
C VAL A 630 -8.04 15.93 6.63
N ARG A 631 -7.61 16.77 7.59
CA ARG A 631 -7.08 18.11 7.28
C ARG A 631 -5.80 18.05 6.43
N ARG A 632 -4.92 17.07 6.68
CA ARG A 632 -3.71 16.83 5.88
C ARG A 632 -4.07 16.39 4.46
N GLY A 633 -5.00 15.44 4.31
CA GLY A 633 -5.50 14.97 3.02
C GLY A 633 -6.12 16.07 2.18
N ALA A 634 -6.98 16.88 2.80
CA ALA A 634 -7.66 17.99 2.14
C ALA A 634 -6.69 19.04 1.60
N THR A 635 -5.53 19.17 2.23
CA THR A 635 -4.53 20.17 1.86
C THR A 635 -3.27 19.54 1.25
N LEU A 636 -3.33 18.25 0.86
CA LEU A 636 -2.20 17.51 0.33
C LEU A 636 -1.72 18.13 -0.97
N ASP A 637 -2.60 18.27 -1.96
CA ASP A 637 -2.25 18.87 -3.25
C ASP A 637 -1.77 20.31 -3.07
N LYS A 638 -0.65 20.65 -3.74
CA LYS A 638 -0.21 22.05 -3.86
C LYS A 638 -1.38 22.80 -4.46
N VAL A 639 -1.91 23.76 -3.69
CA VAL A 639 -3.10 24.55 -4.02
C VAL A 639 -2.98 25.05 -5.46
N GLN A 640 -3.61 24.33 -6.38
CA GLN A 640 -3.76 24.80 -7.75
C GLN A 640 -4.66 26.03 -7.67
N SER A 641 -4.48 27.02 -8.56
CA SER A 641 -5.32 28.22 -8.57
C SER A 641 -6.83 27.92 -8.72
N SER A 642 -7.19 26.71 -9.15
CA SER A 642 -8.55 26.20 -9.33
C SER A 642 -9.11 25.41 -8.14
N THR A 643 -8.37 25.21 -7.05
CA THR A 643 -8.85 24.50 -5.85
C THR A 643 -8.73 25.40 -4.62
N ARG A 644 -9.82 25.54 -3.85
CA ARG A 644 -9.86 26.29 -2.60
C ARG A 644 -10.28 25.38 -1.46
N VAL A 645 -9.37 25.13 -0.53
CA VAL A 645 -9.63 24.35 0.68
C VAL A 645 -9.91 25.33 1.81
N ILE A 646 -11.06 25.18 2.46
CA ILE A 646 -11.50 26.02 3.58
C ILE A 646 -11.67 25.12 4.79
N ILE A 647 -10.85 25.40 5.80
CA ILE A 647 -11.01 24.81 7.12
C ILE A 647 -11.76 25.83 7.97
N TYR A 648 -12.90 25.44 8.54
CA TYR A 648 -13.81 26.35 9.23
C TYR A 648 -14.14 25.88 10.65
N ASP A 649 -14.24 26.84 11.57
CA ASP A 649 -14.60 26.58 12.97
C ASP A 649 -16.12 26.65 13.19
N ASP A 650 -16.77 27.63 12.56
CA ASP A 650 -18.20 27.87 12.67
C ASP A 650 -18.82 28.38 11.35
N MET A 651 -20.15 28.44 11.33
CA MET A 651 -20.91 28.86 10.15
C MET A 651 -20.75 30.34 9.79
N LYS A 652 -20.47 31.22 10.75
CA LYS A 652 -20.27 32.65 10.49
C LYS A 652 -18.94 32.86 9.76
N ASN A 653 -17.91 32.19 10.24
CA ASN A 653 -16.59 32.14 9.62
C ASN A 653 -16.68 31.57 8.20
N LEU A 654 -17.40 30.45 8.01
CA LEU A 654 -17.62 29.88 6.68
C LEU A 654 -18.32 30.88 5.74
N ALA A 655 -19.41 31.51 6.17
CA ALA A 655 -20.16 32.48 5.37
C ALA A 655 -19.31 33.67 4.90
N VAL A 656 -18.35 34.12 5.72
CA VAL A 656 -17.37 35.15 5.33
C VAL A 656 -16.41 34.61 4.27
N GLN A 657 -15.89 33.40 4.44
CA GLN A 657 -14.91 32.81 3.52
C GLN A 657 -15.50 32.46 2.14
N VAL A 658 -16.80 32.13 2.05
CA VAL A 658 -17.45 31.75 0.79
C VAL A 658 -18.12 32.91 0.04
N ARG A 659 -18.24 34.08 0.67
CA ARG A 659 -18.95 35.27 0.14
C ARG A 659 -18.43 35.75 -1.22
N ASP A 660 -17.16 35.57 -1.51
CA ASP A 660 -16.55 36.07 -2.76
C ASP A 660 -16.21 34.98 -3.77
N LEU A 661 -16.43 33.69 -3.43
CA LEU A 661 -16.00 32.56 -4.28
C LEU A 661 -16.82 32.42 -5.58
N HIS A 662 -18.04 32.94 -5.60
CA HIS A 662 -19.07 32.65 -6.61
C HIS A 662 -19.32 33.81 -7.60
N LYS A 663 -18.63 34.94 -7.46
CA LYS A 663 -18.96 36.16 -8.22
C LYS A 663 -18.80 36.05 -9.75
N THR A 664 -18.11 35.02 -10.28
CA THR A 664 -17.89 34.87 -11.75
C THR A 664 -17.65 33.44 -12.27
N ARG A 665 -17.70 32.38 -11.44
CA ARG A 665 -17.29 31.02 -11.87
C ARG A 665 -18.23 29.93 -11.39
N ALA A 666 -18.43 28.93 -12.24
CA ALA A 666 -19.02 27.65 -11.85
C ALA A 666 -18.13 26.97 -10.80
N PHE A 667 -18.71 26.16 -9.93
CA PHE A 667 -17.93 25.47 -8.90
C PHE A 667 -18.40 24.04 -8.62
N HIS A 668 -17.46 23.21 -8.16
CA HIS A 668 -17.71 21.92 -7.53
C HIS A 668 -17.50 22.07 -6.03
N LEU A 669 -18.34 21.45 -5.22
CA LEU A 669 -18.29 21.54 -3.77
C LEU A 669 -18.05 20.15 -3.17
N THR A 670 -17.00 20.01 -2.37
CA THR A 670 -16.75 18.80 -1.56
C THR A 670 -16.97 19.14 -0.09
N LEU A 671 -17.92 18.46 0.54
CA LEU A 671 -18.27 18.62 1.94
C LEU A 671 -17.83 17.38 2.71
N TYR A 672 -16.92 17.54 3.67
CA TYR A 672 -16.62 16.51 4.65
C TYR A 672 -17.45 16.77 5.91
N GLN A 673 -18.18 15.76 6.40
CA GLN A 673 -19.00 15.84 7.60
C GLN A 673 -18.82 14.58 8.45
N GLU A 674 -18.56 14.76 9.74
CA GLU A 674 -18.64 13.68 10.72
C GLU A 674 -20.12 13.33 10.94
N THR A 675 -20.47 12.05 11.05
CA THR A 675 -21.86 11.62 11.32
C THR A 675 -22.16 11.60 12.83
N VAL A 676 -21.12 11.38 13.63
CA VAL A 676 -21.19 11.23 15.08
C VAL A 676 -20.08 12.05 15.72
N SER A 677 -20.46 12.85 16.71
CA SER A 677 -19.53 13.69 17.45
C SER A 677 -18.62 12.85 18.37
N ARG A 678 -17.62 13.48 18.99
CA ARG A 678 -16.70 12.77 19.90
C ARG A 678 -17.37 12.21 21.16
N ASP A 679 -18.48 12.80 21.60
CA ASP A 679 -19.23 12.31 22.76
C ASP A 679 -20.22 11.19 22.40
N GLY A 680 -20.32 10.82 21.11
CA GLY A 680 -21.24 9.80 20.61
C GLY A 680 -22.61 10.33 20.21
N SER A 681 -22.88 11.63 20.35
CA SER A 681 -24.12 12.24 19.86
C SER A 681 -24.17 12.31 18.34
N LEU A 682 -25.38 12.16 17.80
CA LEU A 682 -25.64 12.29 16.37
C LEU A 682 -25.53 13.74 15.93
N LEU A 683 -24.81 13.95 14.83
CA LEU A 683 -24.75 15.25 14.19
C LEU A 683 -25.92 15.38 13.22
N ASP A 684 -26.67 16.48 13.33
CA ASP A 684 -27.78 16.77 12.42
C ASP A 684 -27.23 17.19 11.05
N LEU A 685 -26.92 16.18 10.24
CA LEU A 685 -26.39 16.32 8.89
C LEU A 685 -27.35 17.06 7.96
N SER A 686 -28.65 16.83 8.11
CA SER A 686 -29.68 17.46 7.26
C SER A 686 -29.65 18.97 7.42
N ASN A 687 -29.68 19.45 8.67
CA ASN A 687 -29.60 20.88 8.94
C ASN A 687 -28.21 21.43 8.66
N SER A 688 -27.14 20.70 8.98
CA SER A 688 -25.75 21.14 8.73
C SER A 688 -25.50 21.36 7.24
N ILE A 689 -25.90 20.42 6.38
CA ILE A 689 -25.76 20.55 4.93
C ILE A 689 -26.60 21.72 4.41
N LYS A 690 -27.85 21.87 4.86
CA LYS A 690 -28.72 23.00 4.45
C LYS A 690 -28.14 24.35 4.86
N LEU A 691 -27.57 24.45 6.06
CA LEU A 691 -26.92 25.65 6.57
C LEU A 691 -25.63 25.98 5.81
N ILE A 692 -24.84 24.97 5.44
CA ILE A 692 -23.66 25.14 4.59
C ILE A 692 -24.05 25.62 3.21
N LEU A 693 -25.07 25.03 2.60
CA LEU A 693 -25.54 25.43 1.28
C LEU A 693 -26.14 26.85 1.29
N SER A 694 -26.85 27.25 2.35
CA SER A 694 -27.41 28.60 2.48
C SER A 694 -26.35 29.69 2.68
N ALA A 695 -25.12 29.33 3.06
CA ALA A 695 -24.00 30.26 3.10
C ALA A 695 -23.55 30.71 1.69
N PHE A 696 -23.92 29.96 0.64
CA PHE A 696 -23.67 30.34 -0.76
C PHE A 696 -24.83 31.17 -1.30
N GLN A 697 -24.53 32.35 -1.85
CA GLN A 697 -25.57 33.26 -2.36
C GLN A 697 -26.20 32.79 -3.68
N ASP A 698 -25.44 32.04 -4.49
CA ASP A 698 -25.92 31.49 -5.77
C ASP A 698 -25.55 30.00 -5.91
N ILE A 699 -26.52 29.13 -5.65
CA ILE A 699 -26.40 27.67 -5.84
C ILE A 699 -26.54 27.28 -7.32
N SER A 700 -27.07 28.14 -8.19
CA SER A 700 -27.26 27.81 -9.62
C SER A 700 -25.94 27.60 -10.38
N SER A 701 -24.85 28.15 -9.84
CA SER A 701 -23.48 27.98 -10.34
C SER A 701 -22.81 26.65 -9.93
N LEU A 702 -23.45 25.85 -9.06
CA LEU A 702 -22.95 24.54 -8.63
C LEU A 702 -23.06 23.51 -9.77
N LYS A 703 -21.94 22.89 -10.13
CA LYS A 703 -21.85 21.85 -11.18
C LYS A 703 -21.75 20.44 -10.64
N GLY A 704 -21.35 20.29 -9.38
CA GLY A 704 -21.31 18.99 -8.70
C GLY A 704 -21.07 19.13 -7.22
N LEU A 705 -21.64 18.20 -6.45
CA LEU A 705 -21.53 18.11 -5.01
C LEU A 705 -20.95 16.75 -4.63
N THR A 706 -19.89 16.71 -3.84
CA THR A 706 -19.38 15.48 -3.22
C THR A 706 -19.59 15.57 -1.72
N LEU A 707 -20.40 14.68 -1.17
CA LEU A 707 -20.66 14.58 0.27
C LEU A 707 -19.88 13.40 0.82
N ILE A 708 -18.86 13.69 1.64
CA ILE A 708 -18.08 12.69 2.36
C ILE A 708 -18.63 12.62 3.79
N LEU A 709 -19.25 11.49 4.12
CA LEU A 709 -19.77 11.18 5.44
C LEU A 709 -18.74 10.31 6.17
N ASP A 710 -18.16 10.84 7.24
CA ASP A 710 -17.28 10.08 8.12
C ASP A 710 -18.11 9.37 9.19
N ASP A 711 -18.32 8.08 8.98
CA ASP A 711 -19.06 7.18 9.86
C ASP A 711 -18.14 6.33 10.74
N SER A 712 -16.89 6.77 10.96
CA SER A 712 -15.90 6.04 11.77
C SER A 712 -16.39 5.73 13.19
N ARG A 713 -17.23 6.59 13.78
CA ARG A 713 -17.77 6.43 15.14
C ARG A 713 -19.21 5.89 15.16
N GLY A 714 -19.79 5.58 14.00
CA GLY A 714 -21.20 5.24 13.85
C GLY A 714 -21.49 3.75 14.00
N LEU A 715 -20.75 2.88 13.29
CA LEU A 715 -20.98 1.43 13.31
C LEU A 715 -20.91 0.90 14.76
N GLY A 716 -22.03 0.41 15.28
CA GLY A 716 -22.12 -0.18 16.62
C GLY A 716 -22.71 0.72 17.72
N LYS A 717 -22.89 2.03 17.53
CA LYS A 717 -23.51 2.88 18.58
C LYS A 717 -24.87 3.42 18.25
N VAL A 718 -25.19 3.43 16.97
CA VAL A 718 -26.26 4.25 16.42
C VAL A 718 -27.17 3.38 15.57
N GLY A 719 -28.47 3.67 15.60
CA GLY A 719 -29.45 2.98 14.79
C GLY A 719 -30.09 1.78 15.51
N PRO A 720 -31.31 1.39 15.09
CA PRO A 720 -32.04 0.26 15.67
C PRO A 720 -31.32 -1.09 15.48
N ARG A 721 -30.46 -1.22 14.46
CA ARG A 721 -29.64 -2.42 14.21
C ARG A 721 -28.19 -2.23 14.65
N HIS A 722 -27.87 -1.16 15.38
CA HIS A 722 -26.48 -0.81 15.71
C HIS A 722 -25.57 -0.69 14.47
N LEU A 723 -26.12 -0.31 13.30
CA LEU A 723 -25.38 -0.22 12.03
C LEU A 723 -24.92 1.21 11.69
N GLY A 724 -25.02 2.16 12.61
CA GLY A 724 -24.48 3.51 12.43
C GLY A 724 -25.50 4.59 12.11
N PHE A 725 -24.99 5.79 11.82
CA PHE A 725 -25.82 6.98 11.61
C PHE A 725 -26.84 6.80 10.49
N LEU A 726 -26.43 6.18 9.39
CA LEU A 726 -27.30 6.01 8.23
C LEU A 726 -28.46 5.05 8.50
N ASP A 727 -28.26 4.05 9.37
CA ASP A 727 -29.33 3.16 9.83
C ASP A 727 -30.39 3.92 10.64
N GLU A 728 -29.96 4.82 11.53
CA GLU A 728 -30.88 5.69 12.27
C GLU A 728 -31.66 6.63 11.34
N MET A 729 -30.98 7.26 10.38
CA MET A 729 -31.65 8.14 9.41
C MET A 729 -32.65 7.39 8.53
N GLU A 730 -32.34 6.15 8.15
CA GLU A 730 -33.27 5.28 7.43
C GLU A 730 -34.51 4.94 8.27
N SER A 731 -34.34 4.67 9.56
CA SER A 731 -35.43 4.44 10.51
C SER A 731 -36.35 5.67 10.61
N GLN A 732 -35.76 6.86 10.77
CA GLN A 732 -36.51 8.11 10.97
C GLN A 732 -37.13 8.70 9.70
N HIS A 733 -36.47 8.56 8.54
CA HIS A 733 -36.81 9.31 7.33
C HIS A 733 -37.02 8.43 6.08
N GLY A 734 -36.77 7.12 6.20
CA GLY A 734 -36.82 6.17 5.09
C GLY A 734 -35.60 6.26 4.17
N THR A 735 -35.54 5.35 3.19
CA THR A 735 -34.37 5.18 2.30
C THR A 735 -34.17 6.31 1.29
N THR A 736 -35.15 7.20 1.12
CA THR A 736 -35.08 8.33 0.18
C THR A 736 -34.54 9.61 0.82
N PHE A 737 -34.00 9.53 2.03
CA PHE A 737 -33.64 10.72 2.81
C PHE A 737 -32.60 11.60 2.10
N PHE A 738 -31.59 11.05 1.42
CA PHE A 738 -30.61 11.86 0.69
C PHE A 738 -31.26 12.72 -0.38
N SER A 739 -32.15 12.13 -1.19
CA SER A 739 -32.87 12.86 -2.26
C SER A 739 -33.86 13.88 -1.69
N LYS A 740 -34.55 13.55 -0.60
CA LYS A 740 -35.51 14.46 0.05
C LYS A 740 -34.83 15.64 0.75
N THR A 741 -33.74 15.37 1.47
CA THR A 741 -33.03 16.37 2.27
C THR A 741 -32.27 17.38 1.41
N LEU A 742 -31.62 16.91 0.34
CA LEU A 742 -30.90 17.76 -0.61
C LEU A 742 -31.84 18.45 -1.62
N GLY A 743 -32.96 17.81 -1.94
CA GLY A 743 -33.89 18.26 -2.98
C GLY A 743 -33.48 17.78 -4.39
N PRO A 744 -34.43 17.68 -5.34
CA PRO A 744 -34.21 16.99 -6.62
C PRO A 744 -33.09 17.58 -7.48
N GLN A 745 -32.93 18.91 -7.49
CA GLN A 745 -31.93 19.60 -8.32
C GLN A 745 -30.50 19.31 -7.86
N LEU A 746 -30.26 19.33 -6.53
CA LEU A 746 -28.95 19.04 -5.96
C LEU A 746 -28.65 17.55 -6.01
N ALA A 747 -29.65 16.70 -5.75
CA ALA A 747 -29.52 15.25 -5.83
C ALA A 747 -28.98 14.80 -7.21
N ALA A 748 -29.40 15.43 -8.30
CA ALA A 748 -28.98 15.08 -9.66
C ALA A 748 -27.48 15.27 -9.94
N VAL A 749 -26.77 16.05 -9.13
CA VAL A 749 -25.34 16.38 -9.32
C VAL A 749 -24.47 15.92 -8.13
N THR A 750 -25.01 15.10 -7.23
CA THR A 750 -24.34 14.72 -5.99
C THR A 750 -23.72 13.32 -6.06
N THR A 751 -22.50 13.19 -5.54
CA THR A 751 -21.86 11.92 -5.20
C THR A 751 -21.78 11.80 -3.68
N VAL A 752 -22.31 10.72 -3.12
CA VAL A 752 -22.20 10.43 -1.68
C VAL A 752 -21.12 9.37 -1.47
N VAL A 753 -20.22 9.64 -0.54
CA VAL A 753 -19.14 8.74 -0.13
C VAL A 753 -19.23 8.55 1.36
N VAL A 754 -19.35 7.29 1.80
CA VAL A 754 -19.27 6.94 3.22
C VAL A 754 -17.86 6.43 3.48
N PHE A 755 -17.17 7.06 4.40
CA PHE A 755 -15.85 6.66 4.88
C PHE A 755 -15.98 6.20 6.34
N GLY A 756 -15.24 5.17 6.74
CA GLY A 756 -15.20 4.78 8.14
C GLY A 756 -13.93 4.02 8.55
N SER A 757 -13.78 3.88 9.86
CA SER A 757 -12.67 3.23 10.54
C SER A 757 -13.19 2.05 11.35
N TRP A 758 -12.58 0.89 11.19
CA TRP A 758 -12.89 -0.27 12.04
C TRP A 758 -12.35 -0.10 13.47
N PHE A 759 -11.36 0.77 13.65
CA PHE A 759 -10.72 0.97 14.94
C PHE A 759 -11.68 1.64 15.90
N GLU A 760 -12.27 2.75 15.48
CA GLU A 760 -13.23 3.51 16.27
C GLU A 760 -14.53 2.73 16.50
N SER A 761 -14.90 1.81 15.61
CA SER A 761 -16.16 1.05 15.73
C SER A 761 -15.99 -0.27 16.50
N PHE A 762 -14.99 -1.09 16.13
CA PHE A 762 -14.81 -2.47 16.62
C PHE A 762 -13.47 -2.71 17.34
N HIS A 763 -12.61 -1.69 17.47
CA HIS A 763 -11.21 -1.88 17.85
C HIS A 763 -10.49 -2.90 16.93
N HIS A 764 -10.85 -2.94 15.65
CA HIS A 764 -10.11 -3.70 14.63
C HIS A 764 -9.28 -2.72 13.77
N GLN A 765 -8.19 -3.18 13.15
CA GLN A 765 -7.40 -2.31 12.28
C GLN A 765 -8.04 -2.15 10.89
N GLY A 766 -7.86 -0.98 10.29
CA GLY A 766 -8.24 -0.68 8.93
C GLY A 766 -9.43 0.26 8.78
N GLY A 767 -9.81 0.53 7.54
CA GLY A 767 -10.95 1.36 7.20
C GLY A 767 -11.68 0.88 5.95
N TYR A 768 -12.77 1.56 5.64
CA TYR A 768 -13.59 1.28 4.48
C TYR A 768 -14.08 2.56 3.81
N VAL A 769 -14.39 2.45 2.52
CA VAL A 769 -15.10 3.47 1.74
C VAL A 769 -16.22 2.78 1.00
N ILE A 770 -17.44 3.32 1.05
CA ILE A 770 -18.62 2.87 0.30
C ILE A 770 -19.12 4.03 -0.54
N SER A 771 -19.32 3.81 -1.84
CA SER A 771 -19.93 4.77 -2.74
C SER A 771 -20.51 4.06 -3.97
N SER A 772 -21.01 4.83 -4.94
CA SER A 772 -21.39 4.32 -6.25
C SER A 772 -20.27 3.46 -6.86
N GLN A 773 -20.64 2.42 -7.60
CA GLN A 773 -19.72 1.55 -8.33
C GLN A 773 -18.74 2.37 -9.19
N THR A 774 -19.23 3.39 -9.89
CA THR A 774 -18.42 4.27 -10.74
C THR A 774 -17.36 5.01 -9.93
N PHE A 775 -17.73 5.57 -8.77
CA PHE A 775 -16.78 6.25 -7.89
C PHE A 775 -15.73 5.26 -7.38
N THR A 776 -16.15 4.14 -6.80
CA THR A 776 -15.25 3.13 -6.22
C THR A 776 -14.31 2.54 -7.27
N ASP A 777 -14.80 2.23 -8.48
CA ASP A 777 -13.96 1.68 -9.56
C ASP A 777 -12.91 2.68 -10.06
N SER A 778 -13.28 3.96 -10.16
CA SER A 778 -12.34 5.00 -10.57
C SER A 778 -11.25 5.26 -9.52
N HIS A 779 -11.56 5.10 -8.23
CA HIS A 779 -10.60 5.35 -7.14
C HIS A 779 -9.77 4.13 -6.76
N THR A 780 -10.29 2.92 -6.94
CA THR A 780 -9.53 1.67 -6.76
C THR A 780 -8.41 1.53 -7.81
N VAL A 781 -8.63 2.04 -9.04
CA VAL A 781 -7.78 1.74 -10.21
C VAL A 781 -7.00 2.94 -10.72
N SER A 782 -7.48 4.17 -10.52
CA SER A 782 -6.76 5.34 -11.04
C SER A 782 -5.60 5.74 -10.13
N SER A 783 -4.50 6.19 -10.75
CA SER A 783 -3.38 6.84 -10.08
C SER A 783 -3.73 8.15 -9.36
N LYS A 784 -5.01 8.54 -9.33
CA LYS A 784 -5.50 9.73 -8.63
C LYS A 784 -5.57 9.52 -7.12
N SER A 785 -5.56 8.27 -6.67
CA SER A 785 -5.66 7.92 -5.26
C SER A 785 -4.40 7.20 -4.81
N PHE A 786 -3.72 7.76 -3.82
CA PHE A 786 -2.38 7.32 -3.44
C PHE A 786 -2.35 5.96 -2.70
N VAL A 787 -3.46 5.50 -2.07
CA VAL A 787 -3.33 4.46 -1.01
C VAL A 787 -4.44 3.40 -0.92
N PHE A 788 -5.35 3.33 -1.88
CA PHE A 788 -6.54 2.45 -1.75
C PHE A 788 -6.32 0.95 -1.99
N SER A 789 -5.10 0.51 -2.30
CA SER A 789 -4.88 -0.83 -2.85
C SER A 789 -4.50 -1.90 -1.82
N THR A 790 -4.21 -1.53 -0.57
CA THR A 790 -3.74 -2.48 0.47
C THR A 790 -4.84 -2.79 1.48
N PRO A 791 -5.44 -4.00 1.45
CA PRO A 791 -6.50 -4.39 2.38
C PRO A 791 -5.98 -4.57 3.81
N PRO A 792 -6.86 -4.64 4.83
CA PRO A 792 -6.49 -5.07 6.18
C PRO A 792 -6.03 -6.53 6.20
N MET A 793 -5.56 -7.02 7.35
CA MET A 793 -5.23 -8.44 7.46
C MET A 793 -6.47 -9.31 7.24
N ILE A 794 -6.27 -10.51 6.70
CA ILE A 794 -7.36 -11.45 6.40
C ILE A 794 -8.11 -11.82 7.68
N VAL A 795 -7.38 -12.10 8.75
CA VAL A 795 -7.93 -12.41 10.07
C VAL A 795 -8.83 -11.28 10.57
N GLN A 796 -8.39 -10.04 10.41
CA GLN A 796 -9.18 -8.86 10.82
C GLN A 796 -10.40 -8.62 9.95
N ALA A 797 -10.30 -8.88 8.64
CA ALA A 797 -11.44 -8.80 7.76
C ALA A 797 -12.50 -9.85 8.14
N ALA A 798 -12.09 -11.07 8.49
CA ALA A 798 -13.01 -12.10 8.97
C ALA A 798 -13.70 -11.70 10.28
N MET A 799 -12.93 -11.16 11.23
CA MET A 799 -13.47 -10.65 12.49
C MET A 799 -14.44 -9.48 12.27
N SER A 800 -14.10 -8.55 11.39
CA SER A 800 -14.96 -7.39 11.07
C SER A 800 -16.23 -7.80 10.33
N ASP A 801 -16.13 -8.78 9.42
CA ASP A 801 -17.30 -9.37 8.75
C ASP A 801 -18.23 -10.05 9.76
N LYS A 802 -17.67 -10.82 10.70
CA LYS A 802 -18.46 -11.47 11.75
C LYS A 802 -19.11 -10.46 12.70
N ALA A 803 -18.39 -9.42 13.11
CA ALA A 803 -18.94 -8.35 13.93
C ALA A 803 -20.12 -7.66 13.23
N LEU A 804 -19.97 -7.31 11.95
CA LEU A 804 -21.06 -6.73 11.16
C LEU A 804 -22.23 -7.68 10.98
N GLU A 805 -21.98 -8.97 10.75
CA GLU A 805 -23.02 -9.99 10.66
C GLU A 805 -23.87 -10.01 11.92
N LEU A 806 -23.24 -10.06 13.09
CA LEU A 806 -23.92 -10.11 14.40
C LEU A 806 -24.72 -8.84 14.66
N LEU A 807 -24.18 -7.66 14.36
CA LEU A 807 -24.90 -6.39 14.51
C LEU A 807 -26.08 -6.27 13.55
N SER A 808 -25.95 -6.82 12.33
CA SER A 808 -27.02 -6.74 11.33
C SER A 808 -28.25 -7.61 11.61
N GLN A 809 -28.17 -8.51 12.61
CA GLN A 809 -29.29 -9.37 12.98
C GLN A 809 -30.39 -8.56 13.65
N ARG A 810 -31.65 -8.86 13.29
CA ARG A 810 -32.83 -8.29 13.95
C ARG A 810 -33.11 -9.09 15.20
N ASP A 811 -32.81 -8.54 16.36
CA ASP A 811 -33.55 -8.90 17.58
C ASP A 811 -34.82 -8.04 17.67
#